data_AF-A0A6F8XWD9-F1
#
_entry.id   AF-A0A6F8XWD9-F1
#
_cell.length_a   1.000
_cell.length_b   1.000
_cell.length_c   1.000
_cell.angle_alpha   90.00
_cell.angle_beta   90.00
_cell.angle_gamma   90.00
#
_symmetry.space_group_name_H-M   'P 1'
#
loop_
_entity.id
_entity.type
_entity.pdbx_description
1 polymer ?
#
loop_
_entity_poly.entity_id
_entity_poly.type
_entity_poly.pdbx_seq_one_letter_code
_entity_poly.pdbx_strand_id
1 'polypeptide(L)'
;MIGAGTLPIAIAWYERVNRFVRLARRTGMSFVDLGLVVRLCCAGRIDAAALRHLAVVKHLCGSLELPVGAVVRLVAPAEELAELAGTGDLLAPANAEYRRTLATALGLAERDLVATVVRYRDRRIETVFPNSGTGLAELSLLHRIARLATVLGLPVTDLFTVLDALATDPSIQRFTSFPILIGTGGTQGLDVDRVLAGGDPGPGLWLVQTLVAVVRWMGTTGLAAADLAGVLRAGGPADEEADLALLERLGEAFGEIEPTAEAFWSERFGERAAQVIHDVAAGAAAVESGTAGRLLRVAADRVARTAHEALAELGTVAGNDFLGLGLGDRLVAKLYANLMLAGYVAPGGTVVPERVPEEADELRLRGDFRAHRDPLFALVAGLCAASDNPSCYLSDLAALTDLDDAGRTELYDNLVFNGYLATSGEVIAPDFFADPANAAAFAVDADIPDLATVAADVHALLVERLLRFAADRPALGPETFATLPVGEQQRAGIVDSLTFNGHLDADGRYTDPGVVVTMTVAELRLSAEFHPYRHRVLDAMRAEVVAARDAAYALVPEDLTDLADAAVARRVAELLAKGHLRDGRLTDETAALLADPAATLPLPGFTEPESATIAYQLRVVLDDARPYQLDRAALAELKFSDDEARRLARQLVEAGYLTETLTVPADRVEYFGYAPNAVDFRLPGLADYSADIFFLLHAVATEVAAGTAEIAAGLARLADEQRALLLATLEEALGVPAATAAAICDAVVGVRAVELLVEPVLDAPSTAAADPDLRRALRRMRGFARFAAAVALGPDEVAAAFLDQDLAGKFSEPLALPAGIDRIDALLESADGNVYVFHGADVWVYSAASRQLVDAQPRSLTTFAALSSVDAAFTDAAGAEWLVGRDGEGAQHTFVREAGHPRWLRRAHEWGAVANAFADATRIDAAFVDEGGRVYLFHRDQYVRYSGADYATVDEGYPRRIAEWWETEGRTAPLPARFRQSLDAAFHGRDDTTYLFAGDSFFAVRDGAVAEPIAGAWGRIANALAETGRVDATYVDGSALYVFSGNQVTRYTGLVESEGLVADEGYPRRIEAQLGTCRPSSRVVWRPPSPTRRARCTCSRTAVP
;
A
#
# COMPACT_ATOMS: atom_id res chain seq x y z
N MET A 1 -8.28 -101.75 -0.68
CA MET A 1 -7.34 -101.87 -1.81
C MET A 1 -6.48 -100.63 -1.87
N ILE A 2 -5.19 -100.85 -2.06
CA ILE A 2 -4.03 -99.96 -2.04
C ILE A 2 -4.14 -98.79 -3.05
N GLY A 3 -3.56 -97.62 -2.74
CA GLY A 3 -2.92 -96.80 -3.79
C GLY A 3 -2.93 -95.26 -3.66
N ALA A 4 -1.86 -94.72 -3.09
CA ALA A 4 -1.17 -93.45 -3.45
C ALA A 4 -1.85 -92.08 -3.24
N GLY A 5 -1.19 -91.20 -2.46
CA GLY A 5 -1.28 -89.74 -2.67
C GLY A 5 -1.30 -88.80 -1.46
N THR A 6 -0.53 -89.04 -0.39
CA THR A 6 -0.26 -88.00 0.62
C THR A 6 0.63 -86.91 0.04
N LEU A 7 0.03 -85.81 -0.43
CA LEU A 7 0.74 -84.57 -0.78
C LEU A 7 1.43 -84.01 0.48
N PRO A 8 2.69 -83.52 0.40
CA PRO A 8 3.33 -82.89 1.53
C PRO A 8 2.59 -81.60 1.86
N ILE A 9 2.18 -81.43 3.12
CA ILE A 9 1.76 -80.12 3.64
C ILE A 9 2.92 -79.16 3.37
N ALA A 10 2.75 -78.26 2.40
CA ALA A 10 3.82 -77.38 1.94
C ALA A 10 4.38 -76.57 3.12
N ILE A 11 5.70 -76.34 3.13
CA ILE A 11 6.42 -75.54 4.16
C ILE A 11 5.70 -74.21 4.46
N ALA A 12 5.06 -73.61 3.45
CA ALA A 12 4.24 -72.40 3.56
C ALA A 12 3.07 -72.52 4.56
N TRP A 13 2.46 -73.70 4.73
CA TRP A 13 1.40 -73.92 5.72
C TRP A 13 1.94 -73.89 7.14
N TYR A 14 3.05 -74.60 7.41
CA TYR A 14 3.71 -74.58 8.72
C TYR A 14 4.21 -73.19 9.09
N GLU A 15 4.75 -72.43 8.13
CA GLU A 15 5.12 -71.03 8.35
C GLU A 15 3.92 -70.15 8.68
N ARG A 16 2.81 -70.29 7.97
CA ARG A 16 1.59 -69.51 8.22
C ARG A 16 1.02 -69.81 9.62
N VAL A 17 0.98 -71.08 10.02
CA VAL A 17 0.55 -71.49 11.37
C VAL A 17 1.51 -70.98 12.45
N ASN A 18 2.83 -71.07 12.23
CA ASN A 18 3.81 -70.53 13.17
C ASN A 18 3.70 -69.02 13.33
N ARG A 19 3.50 -68.27 12.24
CA ARG A 19 3.25 -66.82 12.28
C ARG A 19 1.97 -66.50 13.04
N PHE A 20 0.89 -67.25 12.79
CA PHE A 20 -0.39 -67.09 13.46
C PHE A 20 -0.29 -67.34 14.98
N VAL A 21 0.35 -68.43 15.42
CA VAL A 21 0.55 -68.74 16.85
C VAL A 21 1.43 -67.69 17.54
N ARG A 22 2.51 -67.25 16.87
CA ARG A 22 3.38 -66.18 17.40
C ARG A 22 2.63 -64.85 17.53
N LEU A 23 1.79 -64.52 16.55
CA LEU A 23 0.96 -63.32 16.59
C LEU A 23 -0.06 -63.38 17.72
N ALA A 24 -0.81 -64.47 17.87
CA ALA A 24 -1.77 -64.65 18.97
C ALA A 24 -1.11 -64.43 20.34
N ARG A 25 0.08 -65.00 20.56
CA ARG A 25 0.85 -64.82 21.79
C ARG A 25 1.31 -63.37 22.01
N ARG A 26 1.76 -62.69 20.94
CA ARG A 26 2.23 -61.29 21.04
C ARG A 26 1.10 -60.29 21.16
N THR A 27 -0.04 -60.53 20.50
CA THR A 27 -1.19 -59.63 20.56
C THR A 27 -2.08 -59.91 21.77
N GLY A 28 -2.00 -61.08 22.38
CA GLY A 28 -2.89 -61.50 23.48
C GLY A 28 -4.30 -61.87 23.01
N MET A 29 -4.53 -61.98 21.69
CA MET A 29 -5.83 -62.36 21.13
C MET A 29 -6.03 -63.88 21.18
N SER A 30 -7.28 -64.31 21.37
CA SER A 30 -7.64 -65.72 21.22
C SER A 30 -7.43 -66.18 19.76
N PHE A 31 -7.26 -67.48 19.55
CA PHE A 31 -7.16 -68.00 18.18
C PHE A 31 -8.43 -67.75 17.36
N VAL A 32 -9.59 -67.65 18.00
CA VAL A 32 -10.87 -67.35 17.36
C VAL A 32 -10.88 -65.90 16.86
N ASP A 33 -10.51 -64.95 17.73
CA ASP A 33 -10.47 -63.54 17.40
C ASP A 33 -9.43 -63.21 16.33
N LEU A 34 -8.20 -63.75 16.49
CA LEU A 34 -7.16 -63.58 15.49
C LEU A 34 -7.56 -64.20 14.14
N GLY A 35 -8.23 -65.35 14.18
CA GLY A 35 -8.75 -66.03 12.99
C GLY A 35 -9.84 -65.23 12.29
N LEU A 36 -10.69 -64.54 13.05
CA LEU A 36 -11.73 -63.65 12.54
C LEU A 36 -11.11 -62.44 11.83
N VAL A 37 -10.17 -61.75 12.46
CA VAL A 37 -9.48 -60.57 11.89
C VAL A 37 -8.69 -60.94 10.64
N VAL A 38 -7.95 -62.05 10.66
CA VAL A 38 -7.17 -62.48 9.50
C VAL A 38 -8.09 -62.83 8.32
N ARG A 39 -9.24 -63.46 8.57
CA ARG A 39 -10.19 -63.85 7.53
C ARG A 39 -10.89 -62.64 6.92
N LEU A 40 -11.45 -61.78 7.76
CA LEU A 40 -12.35 -60.71 7.32
C LEU A 40 -11.65 -59.39 7.03
N CYS A 41 -10.53 -59.08 7.70
CA CYS A 41 -9.80 -57.83 7.50
C CYS A 41 -8.49 -57.98 6.72
N CYS A 42 -7.93 -59.20 6.65
CA CYS A 42 -6.62 -59.43 6.02
C CYS A 42 -6.67 -60.37 4.80
N ALA A 43 -7.87 -60.69 4.30
CA ALA A 43 -8.08 -61.61 3.17
C ALA A 43 -7.37 -62.98 3.35
N GLY A 44 -7.24 -63.47 4.57
CA GLY A 44 -6.57 -64.73 4.89
C GLY A 44 -5.04 -64.72 4.78
N ARG A 45 -4.41 -63.54 4.63
CA ARG A 45 -2.96 -63.36 4.51
C ARG A 45 -2.35 -62.82 5.80
N ILE A 46 -1.06 -63.14 6.02
CA ILE A 46 -0.24 -62.66 7.14
C ILE A 46 1.04 -62.05 6.56
N ASP A 47 0.88 -60.89 5.93
CA ASP A 47 1.93 -60.04 5.35
C ASP A 47 2.00 -58.69 6.09
N ALA A 48 2.85 -57.77 5.61
CA ALA A 48 3.04 -56.47 6.26
C ALA A 48 1.74 -55.64 6.33
N ALA A 49 0.88 -55.69 5.31
CA ALA A 49 -0.40 -54.99 5.31
C ALA A 49 -1.38 -55.59 6.34
N ALA A 50 -1.45 -56.92 6.41
CA ALA A 50 -2.24 -57.64 7.40
C ALA A 50 -1.82 -57.32 8.85
N LEU A 51 -0.52 -57.17 9.11
CA LEU A 51 -0.02 -56.77 10.42
C LEU A 51 -0.48 -55.37 10.83
N ARG A 52 -0.55 -54.44 9.87
CA ARG A 52 -1.08 -53.10 10.11
C ARG A 52 -2.57 -53.17 10.44
N HIS A 53 -3.39 -53.87 9.64
CA HIS A 53 -4.83 -54.04 9.91
C HIS A 53 -5.07 -54.65 11.29
N LEU A 54 -4.29 -55.67 11.65
CA LEU A 54 -4.36 -56.29 12.99
C LEU A 54 -4.02 -55.30 14.11
N ALA A 55 -3.03 -54.44 13.90
CA ALA A 55 -2.66 -53.41 14.86
C ALA A 55 -3.78 -52.37 15.04
N VAL A 56 -4.42 -51.92 13.95
CA VAL A 56 -5.58 -51.00 14.03
C VAL A 56 -6.75 -51.65 14.76
N VAL A 57 -7.12 -52.89 14.42
CA VAL A 57 -8.20 -53.59 15.12
C VAL A 57 -7.90 -53.72 16.61
N LYS A 58 -6.67 -54.10 16.98
CA LYS A 58 -6.27 -54.17 18.39
C LYS A 58 -6.36 -52.81 19.09
N HIS A 59 -5.90 -51.75 18.42
CA HIS A 59 -5.97 -50.39 18.94
C HIS A 59 -7.41 -49.94 19.16
N LEU A 60 -8.28 -50.15 18.17
CA LEU A 60 -9.71 -49.83 18.25
C LEU A 60 -10.43 -50.62 19.35
N CYS A 61 -10.08 -51.90 19.57
CA CYS A 61 -10.63 -52.68 20.69
C CYS A 61 -10.30 -52.03 22.04
N GLY A 62 -9.05 -51.58 22.20
CA GLY A 62 -8.61 -50.90 23.42
C GLY A 62 -9.20 -49.49 23.56
N SER A 63 -9.28 -48.73 22.46
CA SER A 63 -9.80 -47.37 22.51
C SER A 63 -11.30 -47.34 22.75
N LEU A 64 -12.08 -48.21 22.10
CA LEU A 64 -13.54 -48.25 22.18
C LEU A 64 -14.07 -49.17 23.28
N GLU A 65 -13.19 -49.88 23.98
CA GLU A 65 -13.54 -50.92 24.96
C GLU A 65 -14.49 -52.00 24.39
N LEU A 66 -14.32 -52.32 23.10
CA LEU A 66 -15.15 -53.29 22.38
C LEU A 66 -14.41 -54.61 22.15
N PRO A 67 -15.14 -55.75 22.14
CA PRO A 67 -14.55 -57.03 21.75
C PRO A 67 -14.19 -57.03 20.25
N VAL A 68 -13.22 -57.87 19.87
CA VAL A 68 -12.69 -57.96 18.50
C VAL A 68 -13.79 -58.18 17.46
N GLY A 69 -14.77 -59.05 17.76
CA GLY A 69 -15.91 -59.28 16.88
C GLY A 69 -16.70 -58.01 16.56
N ALA A 70 -16.95 -57.15 17.56
CA ALA A 70 -17.71 -55.91 17.36
C ALA A 70 -16.94 -54.90 16.49
N VAL A 71 -15.62 -54.79 16.66
CA VAL A 71 -14.78 -53.90 15.84
C VAL A 71 -14.71 -54.38 14.39
N VAL A 72 -14.57 -55.70 14.16
CA VAL A 72 -14.54 -56.28 12.81
C VAL A 72 -15.86 -56.03 12.07
N ARG A 73 -17.01 -56.06 12.75
CA ARG A 73 -18.33 -55.78 12.15
C ARG A 73 -18.54 -54.31 11.76
N LEU A 74 -17.68 -53.39 12.20
CA LEU A 74 -17.70 -51.99 11.72
C LEU A 74 -17.17 -51.86 10.28
N VAL A 75 -16.39 -52.84 9.80
CA VAL A 75 -15.70 -52.77 8.51
C VAL A 75 -15.99 -53.95 7.58
N ALA A 76 -16.37 -55.10 8.12
CA ALA A 76 -16.66 -56.31 7.36
C ALA A 76 -18.17 -56.65 7.37
N PRO A 77 -18.68 -57.37 6.34
CA PRO A 77 -20.09 -57.78 6.27
C PRO A 77 -20.51 -58.62 7.48
N ALA A 78 -21.76 -58.44 7.92
CA ALA A 78 -22.34 -59.17 9.03
C ALA A 78 -23.22 -60.32 8.50
N GLU A 79 -22.60 -61.46 8.15
CA GLU A 79 -23.28 -62.62 7.53
C GLU A 79 -24.53 -63.10 8.29
N GLU A 80 -24.53 -62.95 9.61
CA GLU A 80 -25.65 -63.26 10.52
C GLU A 80 -26.93 -62.47 10.20
N LEU A 81 -26.82 -61.30 9.55
CA LEU A 81 -27.96 -60.48 9.16
C LEU A 81 -28.67 -60.98 7.89
N ALA A 82 -28.11 -61.96 7.17
CA ALA A 82 -28.71 -62.46 5.93
C ALA A 82 -30.15 -62.97 6.12
N GLU A 83 -30.49 -63.43 7.33
CA GLU A 83 -31.82 -63.91 7.71
C GLU A 83 -32.88 -62.79 7.78
N LEU A 84 -32.44 -61.53 7.88
CA LEU A 84 -33.30 -60.34 7.93
C LEU A 84 -33.57 -59.73 6.54
N ALA A 85 -33.14 -60.38 5.46
CA ALA A 85 -33.35 -59.90 4.10
C ALA A 85 -34.83 -59.84 3.72
N GLY A 86 -35.21 -58.84 2.93
CA GLY A 86 -36.59 -58.58 2.54
C GLY A 86 -36.73 -58.16 1.09
N THR A 87 -37.93 -58.29 0.54
CA THR A 87 -38.25 -57.99 -0.87
C THR A 87 -39.05 -56.69 -1.01
N GLY A 88 -38.87 -55.99 -2.12
CA GLY A 88 -39.53 -54.71 -2.41
C GLY A 88 -38.85 -53.50 -1.76
N ASP A 89 -39.34 -52.31 -2.10
CA ASP A 89 -38.76 -51.05 -1.63
C ASP A 89 -38.96 -50.86 -0.11
N LEU A 90 -37.86 -50.67 0.62
CA LEU A 90 -37.82 -50.48 2.07
C LEU A 90 -38.59 -49.23 2.55
N LEU A 91 -38.69 -48.20 1.71
CA LEU A 91 -39.43 -46.97 2.01
C LEU A 91 -40.90 -47.02 1.58
N ALA A 92 -41.35 -48.08 0.89
CA ALA A 92 -42.73 -48.20 0.47
C ALA A 92 -43.68 -48.31 1.68
N PRO A 93 -44.90 -47.74 1.60
CA PRO A 93 -45.91 -47.88 2.65
C PRO A 93 -46.23 -49.34 2.99
N ALA A 94 -46.20 -50.22 1.98
CA ALA A 94 -46.44 -51.66 2.14
C ALA A 94 -45.41 -52.37 3.02
N ASN A 95 -44.19 -51.83 3.16
CA ASN A 95 -43.10 -52.41 3.93
C ASN A 95 -42.90 -51.75 5.31
N ALA A 96 -43.90 -51.00 5.82
CA ALA A 96 -43.79 -50.28 7.09
C ALA A 96 -43.58 -51.19 8.32
N GLU A 97 -44.15 -52.40 8.33
CA GLU A 97 -43.94 -53.37 9.41
C GLU A 97 -42.55 -54.01 9.34
N TYR A 98 -42.11 -54.39 8.14
CA TYR A 98 -40.76 -54.89 7.90
C TYR A 98 -39.71 -53.86 8.30
N ARG A 99 -39.89 -52.59 7.92
CA ARG A 99 -38.98 -51.49 8.29
C ARG A 99 -38.89 -51.29 9.81
N ARG A 100 -40.00 -51.31 10.55
CA ARG A 100 -40.01 -51.20 12.02
C ARG A 100 -39.32 -52.38 12.71
N THR A 101 -39.56 -53.57 12.20
CA THR A 101 -38.92 -54.81 12.67
C THR A 101 -37.42 -54.75 12.44
N LEU A 102 -37.00 -54.32 11.24
CA LEU A 102 -35.61 -54.17 10.86
C LEU A 102 -34.90 -53.10 11.71
N ALA A 103 -35.53 -51.94 11.93
CA ALA A 103 -35.00 -50.89 12.79
C ALA A 103 -34.76 -51.40 14.22
N THR A 104 -35.72 -52.15 14.77
CA THR A 104 -35.61 -52.75 16.10
C THR A 104 -34.48 -53.79 16.16
N ALA A 105 -34.37 -54.66 15.15
CA ALA A 105 -33.36 -55.70 15.08
C ALA A 105 -31.93 -55.14 14.98
N LEU A 106 -31.77 -53.97 14.34
CA LEU A 106 -30.48 -53.30 14.19
C LEU A 106 -30.15 -52.33 15.35
N GLY A 107 -31.09 -52.11 16.27
CA GLY A 107 -30.94 -51.15 17.36
C GLY A 107 -30.94 -49.69 16.89
N LEU A 108 -31.71 -49.38 15.83
CA LEU A 108 -31.78 -48.07 15.20
C LEU A 108 -33.22 -47.52 15.30
N ALA A 109 -33.39 -46.19 15.37
CA ALA A 109 -34.74 -45.62 15.27
C ALA A 109 -35.25 -45.70 13.83
N GLU A 110 -36.56 -45.87 13.62
CA GLU A 110 -37.15 -45.94 12.27
C GLU A 110 -36.82 -44.71 11.43
N ARG A 111 -36.82 -43.51 12.03
CA ARG A 111 -36.42 -42.26 11.37
C ARG A 111 -34.99 -42.27 10.84
N ASP A 112 -34.06 -42.84 11.59
CA ASP A 112 -32.64 -42.87 11.23
C ASP A 112 -32.38 -43.88 10.13
N LEU A 113 -33.17 -44.96 10.08
CA LEU A 113 -33.14 -45.95 9.01
C LEU A 113 -33.58 -45.29 7.72
N VAL A 114 -34.71 -44.57 7.77
CA VAL A 114 -35.22 -43.81 6.62
C VAL A 114 -34.20 -42.78 6.16
N ALA A 115 -33.62 -41.99 7.08
CA ALA A 115 -32.59 -41.00 6.75
C ALA A 115 -31.37 -41.63 6.08
N THR A 116 -30.94 -42.80 6.54
CA THR A 116 -29.84 -43.56 5.93
C THR A 116 -30.16 -43.99 4.51
N VAL A 117 -31.35 -44.53 4.27
CA VAL A 117 -31.77 -44.97 2.93
C VAL A 117 -31.88 -43.79 1.98
N VAL A 118 -32.46 -42.68 2.43
CA VAL A 118 -32.59 -41.44 1.63
C VAL A 118 -31.22 -40.89 1.25
N ARG A 119 -30.29 -40.75 2.21
CA ARG A 119 -28.92 -40.25 1.94
C ARG A 119 -28.21 -41.02 0.84
N TYR A 120 -28.24 -42.35 0.90
CA TYR A 120 -27.53 -43.19 -0.07
C TYR A 120 -28.23 -43.23 -1.44
N ARG A 121 -29.55 -43.03 -1.48
CA ARG A 121 -30.30 -42.84 -2.75
C ARG A 121 -29.97 -41.50 -3.40
N ASP A 122 -29.96 -40.42 -2.63
CA ASP A 122 -29.69 -39.06 -3.14
C ASP A 122 -28.25 -38.93 -3.69
N ARG A 123 -27.28 -39.59 -3.04
CA ARG A 123 -25.88 -39.65 -3.50
C ARG A 123 -25.65 -40.58 -4.70
N ARG A 124 -26.68 -41.27 -5.18
CA ARG A 124 -26.63 -42.19 -6.35
C ARG A 124 -25.48 -43.21 -6.30
N ILE A 125 -25.18 -43.74 -5.12
CA ILE A 125 -24.15 -44.76 -4.96
C ILE A 125 -24.69 -46.05 -5.59
N GLU A 126 -24.21 -46.38 -6.79
CA GLU A 126 -24.73 -47.48 -7.61
C GLU A 126 -24.88 -48.77 -6.78
N THR A 127 -26.06 -49.40 -6.88
CA THR A 127 -26.46 -50.68 -6.26
C THR A 127 -26.86 -50.70 -4.78
N VAL A 128 -26.81 -49.59 -4.04
CA VAL A 128 -27.19 -49.58 -2.60
C VAL A 128 -28.67 -49.18 -2.41
N PHE A 129 -29.43 -49.99 -1.67
CA PHE A 129 -30.89 -49.85 -1.42
C PHE A 129 -31.77 -49.82 -2.68
N PRO A 130 -31.72 -50.86 -3.53
CA PRO A 130 -32.55 -50.93 -4.72
C PRO A 130 -34.03 -51.06 -4.37
N ASN A 131 -34.90 -50.65 -5.30
CA ASN A 131 -36.36 -50.76 -5.14
C ASN A 131 -36.87 -52.22 -5.17
N SER A 132 -35.99 -53.19 -5.42
CA SER A 132 -36.31 -54.62 -5.55
C SER A 132 -36.21 -55.41 -4.23
N GLY A 133 -35.48 -54.92 -3.23
CA GLY A 133 -35.29 -55.61 -1.95
C GLY A 133 -34.07 -55.14 -1.16
N THR A 134 -33.96 -55.57 0.10
CA THR A 134 -32.83 -55.28 0.99
C THR A 134 -32.01 -56.57 1.19
N GLY A 135 -30.77 -56.59 0.70
CA GLY A 135 -29.86 -57.72 0.80
C GLY A 135 -28.82 -57.57 1.92
N LEU A 136 -27.87 -58.51 1.98
CA LEU A 136 -26.83 -58.55 3.02
C LEU A 136 -25.95 -57.30 3.03
N ALA A 137 -25.70 -56.68 1.86
CA ALA A 137 -24.88 -55.49 1.75
C ALA A 137 -25.56 -54.27 2.41
N GLU A 138 -26.84 -54.05 2.11
CA GLU A 138 -27.67 -53.00 2.70
C GLU A 138 -27.84 -53.19 4.21
N LEU A 139 -28.12 -54.42 4.64
CA LEU A 139 -28.25 -54.75 6.07
C LEU A 139 -26.93 -54.53 6.82
N SER A 140 -25.80 -54.91 6.22
CA SER A 140 -24.48 -54.67 6.79
C SER A 140 -24.16 -53.18 6.86
N LEU A 141 -24.59 -52.36 5.89
CA LEU A 141 -24.45 -50.90 5.93
C LEU A 141 -25.28 -50.28 7.07
N LEU A 142 -26.57 -50.61 7.16
CA LEU A 142 -27.44 -50.14 8.25
C LEU A 142 -26.90 -50.53 9.62
N HIS A 143 -26.41 -51.77 9.76
CA HIS A 143 -25.78 -52.23 10.99
C HIS A 143 -24.51 -51.44 11.32
N ARG A 144 -23.62 -51.20 10.34
CA ARG A 144 -22.40 -50.40 10.55
C ARG A 144 -22.73 -48.99 11.01
N ILE A 145 -23.70 -48.33 10.38
CA ILE A 145 -24.14 -46.98 10.77
C ILE A 145 -24.74 -46.99 12.18
N ALA A 146 -25.61 -47.94 12.51
CA ALA A 146 -26.18 -48.08 13.85
C ALA A 146 -25.10 -48.23 14.92
N ARG A 147 -24.14 -49.12 14.67
CA ARG A 147 -23.04 -49.40 15.59
C ARG A 147 -22.09 -48.22 15.71
N LEU A 148 -21.74 -47.54 14.62
CA LEU A 148 -20.90 -46.35 14.65
C LEU A 148 -21.55 -45.22 15.43
N ALA A 149 -22.82 -44.92 15.15
CA ALA A 149 -23.59 -43.91 15.88
C ALA A 149 -23.61 -44.21 17.40
N THR A 150 -23.90 -45.46 17.76
CA THR A 150 -23.92 -45.90 19.17
C THR A 150 -22.55 -45.77 19.84
N VAL A 151 -21.48 -46.21 19.18
CA VAL A 151 -20.14 -46.25 19.76
C VAL A 151 -19.50 -44.87 19.85
N LEU A 152 -19.81 -43.99 18.90
CA LEU A 152 -19.36 -42.60 18.91
C LEU A 152 -20.23 -41.71 19.81
N GLY A 153 -21.39 -42.20 20.27
CA GLY A 153 -22.32 -41.43 21.09
C GLY A 153 -23.02 -40.31 20.32
N LEU A 154 -23.18 -40.45 19.00
CA LEU A 154 -23.77 -39.45 18.13
C LEU A 154 -25.11 -39.93 17.55
N PRO A 155 -26.10 -39.04 17.35
CA PRO A 155 -27.24 -39.37 16.51
C PRO A 155 -26.77 -39.59 15.06
N VAL A 156 -27.54 -40.36 14.30
CA VAL A 156 -27.18 -40.74 12.92
C VAL A 156 -27.06 -39.51 12.00
N THR A 157 -27.85 -38.48 12.24
CA THR A 157 -27.75 -37.19 11.53
C THR A 157 -26.41 -36.52 11.76
N ASP A 158 -25.91 -36.51 12.99
CA ASP A 158 -24.62 -35.86 13.32
C ASP A 158 -23.45 -36.69 12.79
N LEU A 159 -23.56 -38.01 12.82
CA LEU A 159 -22.60 -38.89 12.14
C LEU A 159 -22.50 -38.56 10.65
N PHE A 160 -23.64 -38.36 9.97
CA PHE A 160 -23.66 -37.95 8.56
C PHE A 160 -23.05 -36.56 8.35
N THR A 161 -23.29 -35.62 9.26
CA THR A 161 -22.67 -34.29 9.24
C THR A 161 -21.14 -34.38 9.39
N VAL A 162 -20.63 -35.23 10.29
CA VAL A 162 -19.18 -35.46 10.43
C VAL A 162 -18.60 -36.15 9.19
N LEU A 163 -19.30 -37.12 8.60
CA LEU A 163 -18.87 -37.75 7.34
C LEU A 163 -18.79 -36.74 6.19
N ASP A 164 -19.75 -35.83 6.12
CA ASP A 164 -19.74 -34.74 5.14
C ASP A 164 -18.58 -33.77 5.35
N ALA A 165 -18.29 -33.42 6.59
CA ALA A 165 -17.14 -32.62 6.97
C ALA A 165 -15.83 -33.29 6.48
N LEU A 166 -15.66 -34.59 6.74
CA LEU A 166 -14.51 -35.37 6.30
C LEU A 166 -14.40 -35.50 4.77
N ALA A 167 -15.53 -35.53 4.06
CA ALA A 167 -15.55 -35.57 2.60
C ALA A 167 -15.15 -34.22 1.97
N THR A 168 -15.37 -33.12 2.70
CA THR A 168 -15.07 -31.75 2.25
C THR A 168 -13.59 -31.39 2.43
N ASP A 169 -12.90 -32.03 3.37
CA ASP A 169 -11.47 -31.81 3.65
C ASP A 169 -10.59 -32.93 3.04
N PRO A 170 -9.96 -32.72 1.87
CA PRO A 170 -9.05 -33.69 1.28
C PRO A 170 -7.72 -33.82 2.06
N SER A 171 -7.37 -32.86 2.93
CA SER A 171 -6.12 -32.88 3.68
C SER A 171 -6.10 -33.99 4.72
N ILE A 172 -7.24 -34.32 5.36
CA ILE A 172 -7.32 -35.39 6.35
C ILE A 172 -6.98 -36.77 5.77
N GLN A 173 -7.13 -36.95 4.45
CA GLN A 173 -6.76 -38.18 3.75
C GLN A 173 -5.25 -38.28 3.51
N ARG A 174 -4.56 -37.13 3.36
CA ARG A 174 -3.14 -37.05 2.96
C ARG A 174 -2.20 -36.72 4.12
N PHE A 175 -2.59 -35.80 4.99
CA PHE A 175 -1.77 -35.18 6.04
C PHE A 175 -2.55 -35.12 7.37
N THR A 176 -3.15 -36.25 7.77
CA THR A 176 -3.87 -36.32 9.04
C THR A 176 -2.97 -35.95 10.22
N SER A 177 -3.39 -34.94 10.98
CA SER A 177 -2.76 -34.55 12.24
C SER A 177 -3.26 -35.37 13.43
N PHE A 178 -4.27 -36.23 13.20
CA PHE A 178 -4.80 -37.13 14.22
C PHE A 178 -3.88 -38.34 14.39
N PRO A 179 -3.71 -38.86 15.62
CA PRO A 179 -2.82 -39.97 15.92
C PRO A 179 -3.42 -41.31 15.45
N ILE A 180 -3.45 -41.54 14.14
CA ILE A 180 -3.96 -42.76 13.51
C ILE A 180 -2.82 -43.71 13.12
N LEU A 181 -3.05 -45.03 13.18
CA LEU A 181 -2.00 -46.03 12.98
C LEU A 181 -1.72 -46.39 11.51
N ILE A 182 -2.68 -46.10 10.62
CA ILE A 182 -2.56 -46.36 9.17
C ILE A 182 -3.17 -45.19 8.40
N GLY A 183 -2.43 -44.58 7.47
CA GLY A 183 -2.98 -43.67 6.46
C GLY A 183 -3.49 -44.41 5.21
N THR A 184 -4.18 -43.73 4.30
CA THR A 184 -4.79 -44.31 3.09
C THR A 184 -3.79 -44.83 2.05
N GLY A 185 -2.49 -44.57 2.24
CA GLY A 185 -1.44 -44.98 1.30
C GLY A 185 -1.32 -44.06 0.07
N GLY A 186 -1.87 -42.84 0.15
CA GLY A 186 -1.71 -41.81 -0.89
C GLY A 186 -2.85 -41.73 -1.91
N THR A 187 -3.92 -42.51 -1.75
CA THR A 187 -5.14 -42.38 -2.56
C THR A 187 -5.93 -41.14 -2.14
N GLN A 188 -5.87 -40.09 -2.96
CA GLN A 188 -6.74 -38.91 -2.84
C GLN A 188 -8.15 -39.22 -3.36
N GLY A 189 -9.18 -38.61 -2.76
CA GLY A 189 -10.55 -38.66 -3.27
C GLY A 189 -11.33 -39.91 -2.85
N LEU A 190 -11.04 -40.47 -1.67
CA LEU A 190 -11.85 -41.56 -1.12
C LEU A 190 -13.26 -41.06 -0.77
N ASP A 191 -14.25 -41.67 -1.40
CA ASP A 191 -15.67 -41.46 -1.08
C ASP A 191 -16.02 -42.22 0.22
N VAL A 192 -16.18 -41.46 1.30
CA VAL A 192 -16.44 -41.99 2.65
C VAL A 192 -17.75 -42.78 2.74
N ASP A 193 -18.78 -42.41 1.99
CA ASP A 193 -20.04 -43.15 1.97
C ASP A 193 -19.89 -44.45 1.20
N ARG A 194 -19.10 -44.46 0.11
CA ARG A 194 -18.78 -45.71 -0.59
C ARG A 194 -17.95 -46.66 0.27
N VAL A 195 -17.00 -46.14 1.04
CA VAL A 195 -16.21 -46.91 2.01
C VAL A 195 -17.12 -47.54 3.07
N LEU A 196 -18.11 -46.79 3.58
CA LEU A 196 -19.12 -47.33 4.49
C LEU A 196 -20.07 -48.31 3.82
N ALA A 197 -20.43 -48.14 2.55
CA ALA A 197 -21.25 -49.09 1.80
C ALA A 197 -20.56 -50.46 1.67
N GLY A 198 -19.23 -50.51 1.49
CA GLY A 198 -18.42 -51.70 1.78
C GLY A 198 -17.28 -52.02 0.81
N GLY A 199 -16.77 -53.27 0.91
CA GLY A 199 -15.86 -53.92 -0.05
C GLY A 199 -14.44 -54.19 0.47
N ASP A 200 -13.78 -53.17 1.04
CA ASP A 200 -12.38 -53.26 1.46
C ASP A 200 -12.19 -52.88 2.95
N PRO A 201 -11.72 -53.82 3.80
CA PRO A 201 -11.43 -53.55 5.20
C PRO A 201 -10.36 -52.48 5.44
N GLY A 202 -9.44 -52.23 4.50
CA GLY A 202 -8.36 -51.25 4.65
C GLY A 202 -8.89 -49.81 4.80
N PRO A 203 -9.57 -49.27 3.77
CA PRO A 203 -10.24 -47.96 3.84
C PRO A 203 -11.28 -47.88 4.96
N GLY A 204 -12.00 -48.96 5.24
CA GLY A 204 -12.97 -49.02 6.34
C GLY A 204 -12.30 -48.81 7.71
N LEU A 205 -11.19 -49.50 7.98
CA LEU A 205 -10.42 -49.34 9.22
C LEU A 205 -9.83 -47.93 9.34
N TRP A 206 -9.43 -47.33 8.21
CA TRP A 206 -9.02 -45.93 8.18
C TRP A 206 -10.15 -44.98 8.56
N LEU A 207 -11.33 -45.14 7.98
CA LEU A 207 -12.45 -44.25 8.25
C LEU A 207 -12.90 -44.36 9.71
N VAL A 208 -12.96 -45.57 10.27
CA VAL A 208 -13.36 -45.78 11.67
C VAL A 208 -12.39 -45.13 12.65
N GLN A 209 -11.07 -45.30 12.49
CA GLN A 209 -10.11 -44.65 13.41
C GLN A 209 -10.14 -43.11 13.27
N THR A 210 -10.33 -42.58 12.06
CA THR A 210 -10.45 -41.14 11.82
C THR A 210 -11.69 -40.57 12.49
N LEU A 211 -12.86 -41.23 12.32
CA LEU A 211 -14.09 -40.84 13.00
C LEU A 211 -13.93 -40.85 14.53
N VAL A 212 -13.31 -41.89 15.09
CA VAL A 212 -13.06 -41.97 16.54
C VAL A 212 -12.16 -40.83 17.02
N ALA A 213 -11.10 -40.51 16.28
CA ALA A 213 -10.20 -39.41 16.64
C ALA A 213 -10.90 -38.04 16.57
N VAL A 214 -11.66 -37.80 15.49
CA VAL A 214 -12.38 -36.54 15.27
C VAL A 214 -13.49 -36.33 16.30
N VAL A 215 -14.35 -37.34 16.54
CA VAL A 215 -15.43 -37.22 17.54
C VAL A 215 -14.88 -37.03 18.95
N ARG A 216 -13.76 -37.68 19.29
CA ARG A 216 -13.10 -37.44 20.59
C ARG A 216 -12.58 -36.02 20.71
N TRP A 217 -11.92 -35.53 19.68
CA TRP A 217 -11.42 -34.16 19.65
C TRP A 217 -12.57 -33.16 19.77
N MET A 218 -13.66 -33.35 19.01
CA MET A 218 -14.89 -32.56 19.14
C MET A 218 -15.43 -32.56 20.57
N GLY A 219 -15.47 -33.73 21.21
CA GLY A 219 -15.89 -33.85 22.61
C GLY A 219 -14.97 -33.11 23.60
N THR A 220 -13.66 -33.06 23.34
CA THR A 220 -12.72 -32.30 24.19
C THR A 220 -12.76 -30.80 23.97
N THR A 221 -13.11 -30.35 22.76
CA THR A 221 -13.18 -28.92 22.42
C THR A 221 -14.59 -28.34 22.59
N GLY A 222 -15.60 -29.18 22.80
CA GLY A 222 -17.00 -28.76 22.91
C GLY A 222 -17.68 -28.53 21.56
N LEU A 223 -17.05 -28.90 20.44
CA LEU A 223 -17.60 -28.70 19.09
C LEU A 223 -18.73 -29.69 18.80
N ALA A 224 -19.87 -29.18 18.32
CA ALA A 224 -20.91 -30.01 17.73
C ALA A 224 -20.59 -30.37 16.27
N ALA A 225 -21.27 -31.38 15.73
CA ALA A 225 -21.11 -31.78 14.32
C ALA A 225 -21.49 -30.65 13.35
N ALA A 226 -22.52 -29.87 13.70
CA ALA A 226 -22.94 -28.71 12.92
C ALA A 226 -21.85 -27.62 12.88
N ASP A 227 -21.16 -27.35 13.99
CA ASP A 227 -20.08 -26.37 14.07
C ASP A 227 -18.93 -26.76 13.15
N LEU A 228 -18.51 -28.03 13.21
CA LEU A 228 -17.45 -28.56 12.34
C LEU A 228 -17.81 -28.45 10.86
N ALA A 229 -19.05 -28.79 10.49
CA ALA A 229 -19.51 -28.63 9.11
C ALA A 229 -19.60 -27.16 8.69
N GLY A 230 -20.04 -26.26 9.57
CA GLY A 230 -20.12 -24.82 9.31
C GLY A 230 -18.76 -24.16 9.13
N VAL A 231 -17.74 -24.63 9.85
CA VAL A 231 -16.34 -24.20 9.69
C VAL A 231 -15.79 -24.63 8.33
N LEU A 232 -15.98 -25.89 7.93
CA LEU A 232 -15.41 -26.44 6.69
C LEU A 232 -16.20 -26.06 5.43
N ARG A 233 -17.49 -25.73 5.56
CA ARG A 233 -18.36 -25.28 4.46
C ARG A 233 -18.54 -23.76 4.41
N ALA A 234 -17.68 -23.00 5.10
CA ALA A 234 -17.67 -21.56 4.94
C ALA A 234 -17.58 -21.21 3.44
N GLY A 235 -18.28 -20.16 3.01
CA GLY A 235 -18.35 -19.73 1.60
C GLY A 235 -19.32 -20.53 0.74
N GLY A 236 -20.36 -21.13 1.34
CA GLY A 236 -21.50 -21.66 0.60
C GLY A 236 -22.47 -20.55 0.11
N PRO A 237 -23.55 -20.87 -0.61
CA PRO A 237 -24.43 -19.86 -1.23
C PRO A 237 -25.02 -18.83 -0.25
N ALA A 238 -25.35 -19.25 0.97
CA ALA A 238 -25.84 -18.35 2.01
C ALA A 238 -24.75 -17.42 2.56
N ASP A 239 -23.49 -17.88 2.58
CA ASP A 239 -22.35 -17.06 2.95
C ASP A 239 -21.99 -16.08 1.82
N GLU A 240 -22.13 -16.48 0.55
CA GLU A 240 -21.93 -15.60 -0.60
C GLU A 240 -22.92 -14.42 -0.62
N GLU A 241 -24.20 -14.66 -0.29
CA GLU A 241 -25.20 -13.60 -0.14
C GLU A 241 -24.88 -12.67 1.04
N ALA A 242 -24.46 -13.24 2.17
CA ALA A 242 -24.05 -12.47 3.35
C ALA A 242 -22.74 -11.68 3.12
N ASP A 243 -21.83 -12.22 2.30
CA ASP A 243 -20.59 -11.57 1.86
C ASP A 243 -20.89 -10.40 0.93
N LEU A 244 -21.78 -10.57 -0.05
CA LEU A 244 -22.21 -9.46 -0.90
C LEU A 244 -22.81 -8.32 -0.05
N ALA A 245 -23.71 -8.64 0.89
CA ALA A 245 -24.28 -7.64 1.78
C ALA A 245 -23.23 -6.97 2.69
N LEU A 246 -22.19 -7.71 3.12
CA LEU A 246 -21.05 -7.14 3.85
C LEU A 246 -20.29 -6.15 2.96
N LEU A 247 -19.98 -6.53 1.72
CA LEU A 247 -19.26 -5.66 0.78
C LEU A 247 -20.07 -4.41 0.45
N GLU A 248 -21.37 -4.52 0.17
CA GLU A 248 -22.25 -3.36 -0.05
C GLU A 248 -22.22 -2.38 1.14
N ARG A 249 -22.34 -2.89 2.38
CA ARG A 249 -22.23 -2.07 3.59
C ARG A 249 -20.85 -1.43 3.74
N LEU A 250 -19.77 -2.13 3.39
CA LEU A 250 -18.43 -1.56 3.42
C LEU A 250 -18.30 -0.43 2.39
N GLY A 251 -18.83 -0.60 1.18
CA GLY A 251 -18.82 0.44 0.15
C GLY A 251 -19.59 1.69 0.57
N GLU A 252 -20.79 1.52 1.13
CA GLU A 252 -21.61 2.64 1.66
C GLU A 252 -20.90 3.35 2.82
N ALA A 253 -20.46 2.59 3.82
CA ALA A 253 -19.89 3.16 5.04
C ALA A 253 -18.54 3.86 4.79
N PHE A 254 -17.70 3.34 3.89
CA PHE A 254 -16.45 4.01 3.52
C PHE A 254 -16.68 5.24 2.63
N GLY A 255 -17.81 5.32 1.92
CA GLY A 255 -18.22 6.56 1.24
C GLY A 255 -18.46 7.73 2.20
N GLU A 256 -18.82 7.46 3.46
CA GLU A 256 -19.05 8.50 4.48
C GLU A 256 -17.77 8.95 5.21
N ILE A 257 -16.69 8.15 5.16
CA ILE A 257 -15.41 8.40 5.85
C ILE A 257 -14.28 8.64 4.83
N GLU A 258 -14.63 9.19 3.67
CA GLU A 258 -13.64 9.64 2.71
C GLU A 258 -12.81 10.76 3.33
N PRO A 259 -11.47 10.77 3.19
CA PRO A 259 -10.65 11.86 3.69
C PRO A 259 -11.14 13.16 3.07
N THR A 260 -11.52 14.12 3.90
CA THR A 260 -11.90 15.47 3.47
C THR A 260 -10.95 16.50 4.06
N ALA A 261 -10.91 17.69 3.46
CA ALA A 261 -10.16 18.82 3.99
C ALA A 261 -10.54 19.16 5.43
N GLU A 262 -11.82 19.03 5.80
CA GLU A 262 -12.33 19.33 7.15
C GLU A 262 -11.58 18.57 8.25
N ALA A 263 -11.04 17.39 7.94
CA ALA A 263 -10.28 16.57 8.87
C ALA A 263 -8.99 17.23 9.38
N PHE A 264 -8.46 18.22 8.65
CA PHE A 264 -7.26 18.99 8.98
C PHE A 264 -7.57 20.39 9.49
N TRP A 265 -8.85 20.78 9.59
CA TRP A 265 -9.23 22.10 10.10
C TRP A 265 -8.91 22.21 11.59
N SER A 266 -8.14 23.24 11.95
CA SER A 266 -7.79 23.58 13.32
C SER A 266 -7.63 25.08 13.53
N GLU A 267 -7.25 25.51 14.74
CA GLU A 267 -6.85 26.91 14.98
C GLU A 267 -5.58 27.29 14.18
N ARG A 268 -4.75 26.31 13.81
CA ARG A 268 -3.50 26.50 13.04
C ARG A 268 -3.76 26.45 11.53
N PHE A 269 -4.64 25.57 11.08
CA PHE A 269 -4.96 25.38 9.67
C PHE A 269 -6.40 25.82 9.41
N GLY A 270 -6.58 26.97 8.76
CA GLY A 270 -7.87 27.40 8.25
C GLY A 270 -8.37 26.51 7.10
N GLU A 271 -9.56 26.83 6.59
CA GLU A 271 -10.24 26.07 5.53
C GLU A 271 -9.34 25.82 4.29
N ARG A 272 -8.66 26.87 3.81
CA ARG A 272 -7.73 26.75 2.67
C ARG A 272 -6.52 25.88 2.99
N ALA A 273 -5.83 26.15 4.10
CA ALA A 273 -4.65 25.38 4.49
C ALA A 273 -4.98 23.89 4.63
N ALA A 274 -6.15 23.59 5.20
CA ALA A 274 -6.68 22.23 5.32
C ALA A 274 -6.94 21.58 3.95
N GLN A 275 -7.48 22.34 2.98
CA GLN A 275 -7.65 21.87 1.60
C GLN A 275 -6.31 21.59 0.91
N VAL A 276 -5.32 22.46 1.04
CA VAL A 276 -3.98 22.24 0.47
C VAL A 276 -3.32 20.99 1.10
N ILE A 277 -3.44 20.82 2.42
CA ILE A 277 -2.93 19.64 3.12
C ILE A 277 -3.61 18.38 2.59
N HIS A 278 -4.93 18.40 2.43
CA HIS A 278 -5.69 17.30 1.86
C HIS A 278 -5.24 16.96 0.44
N ASP A 279 -5.12 17.95 -0.45
CA ASP A 279 -4.77 17.74 -1.85
C ASP A 279 -3.34 17.18 -1.99
N VAL A 280 -2.40 17.70 -1.19
CA VAL A 280 -1.03 17.16 -1.15
C VAL A 280 -1.00 15.75 -0.58
N ALA A 281 -1.80 15.46 0.46
CA ALA A 281 -1.91 14.11 1.03
C ALA A 281 -2.55 13.11 0.04
N ALA A 282 -3.53 13.53 -0.74
CA ALA A 282 -4.20 12.73 -1.76
C ALA A 282 -3.29 12.47 -2.98
N GLY A 283 -2.49 13.46 -3.38
CA GLY A 283 -1.54 13.35 -4.50
C GLY A 283 -0.23 12.63 -4.15
N ALA A 284 0.15 12.61 -2.87
CA ALA A 284 1.36 11.94 -2.41
C ALA A 284 1.13 10.43 -2.24
N ALA A 285 1.98 9.62 -2.87
CA ALA A 285 2.11 8.18 -2.59
C ALA A 285 2.56 7.85 -1.14
N ALA A 286 2.58 8.84 -0.25
CA ALA A 286 2.92 8.70 1.16
C ALA A 286 1.85 8.02 1.98
N VAL A 287 0.63 8.11 1.48
CA VAL A 287 -0.46 7.26 1.84
C VAL A 287 -0.61 6.29 0.67
N GLU A 288 -0.42 4.99 0.88
CA GLU A 288 -0.72 4.01 -0.18
C GLU A 288 -2.24 3.96 -0.35
N SER A 289 -2.79 4.97 -1.03
CA SER A 289 -4.20 5.03 -1.30
C SER A 289 -4.50 4.14 -2.49
N GLY A 290 -5.03 2.97 -2.19
CA GLY A 290 -5.76 2.17 -3.17
C GLY A 290 -6.90 3.02 -3.73
N THR A 291 -6.94 3.14 -5.06
CA THR A 291 -7.89 3.93 -5.86
C THR A 291 -8.13 5.39 -5.38
N ALA A 292 -7.52 6.35 -6.08
CA ALA A 292 -7.91 7.77 -6.09
C ALA A 292 -7.86 8.57 -4.77
N GLY A 293 -7.12 8.16 -3.74
CA GLY A 293 -6.95 8.97 -2.51
C GLY A 293 -7.95 8.66 -1.39
N ARG A 294 -8.85 7.68 -1.58
CA ARG A 294 -9.98 7.38 -0.67
C ARG A 294 -9.59 6.54 0.55
N LEU A 295 -8.58 5.68 0.44
CA LEU A 295 -8.11 4.82 1.53
C LEU A 295 -6.78 5.31 2.10
N LEU A 296 -6.62 5.27 3.42
CA LEU A 296 -5.41 5.76 4.07
C LEU A 296 -4.55 4.63 4.65
N ARG A 297 -3.30 4.54 4.17
CA ARG A 297 -2.23 3.76 4.79
C ARG A 297 -1.12 4.66 5.32
N VAL A 298 -0.99 4.73 6.63
CA VAL A 298 -0.02 5.61 7.30
C VAL A 298 1.33 4.90 7.41
N ALA A 299 2.30 5.31 6.60
CA ALA A 299 3.71 4.94 6.76
C ALA A 299 4.47 6.11 7.42
N ALA A 300 4.97 5.91 8.65
CA ALA A 300 5.51 7.01 9.46
C ALA A 300 6.63 7.84 8.78
N ASP A 301 7.50 7.18 8.00
CA ASP A 301 8.59 7.81 7.24
C ASP A 301 8.10 8.64 6.04
N ARG A 302 6.96 8.25 5.45
CA ARG A 302 6.35 8.99 4.34
C ARG A 302 5.45 10.11 4.83
N VAL A 303 4.72 9.89 5.92
CA VAL A 303 3.81 10.88 6.54
C VAL A 303 4.56 12.14 6.93
N ALA A 304 5.73 12.01 7.57
CA ALA A 304 6.54 13.17 7.94
C ALA A 304 7.01 13.99 6.72
N ARG A 305 7.35 13.30 5.61
CA ARG A 305 7.77 13.95 4.37
C ARG A 305 6.61 14.68 3.70
N THR A 306 5.45 14.04 3.58
CA THR A 306 4.26 14.64 2.97
C THR A 306 3.69 15.76 3.81
N ALA A 307 3.72 15.65 5.14
CA ALA A 307 3.37 16.76 6.01
C ALA A 307 4.31 17.95 5.80
N HIS A 308 5.61 17.70 5.63
CA HIS A 308 6.59 18.75 5.34
C HIS A 308 6.37 19.40 3.96
N GLU A 309 6.09 18.58 2.93
CA GLU A 309 5.73 19.04 1.58
C GLU A 309 4.44 19.87 1.59
N ALA A 310 3.41 19.42 2.32
CA ALA A 310 2.14 20.14 2.45
C ALA A 310 2.34 21.54 3.06
N LEU A 311 3.16 21.66 4.12
CA LEU A 311 3.50 22.95 4.72
C LEU A 311 4.28 23.85 3.75
N ALA A 312 5.17 23.29 2.93
CA ALA A 312 5.89 24.05 1.93
C ALA A 312 4.93 24.59 0.84
N GLU A 313 3.93 23.79 0.43
CA GLU A 313 2.95 24.14 -0.59
C GLU A 313 1.87 25.13 -0.15
N LEU A 314 1.73 25.43 1.15
CA LEU A 314 0.79 26.45 1.63
C LEU A 314 0.98 27.82 0.96
N GLY A 315 2.22 28.16 0.57
CA GLY A 315 2.54 29.42 -0.11
C GLY A 315 2.36 29.42 -1.63
N THR A 316 1.98 28.29 -2.23
CA THR A 316 1.72 28.17 -3.67
C THR A 316 0.30 28.64 -3.96
N VAL A 317 0.14 29.49 -4.98
CA VAL A 317 -1.17 29.95 -5.44
C VAL A 317 -1.70 28.96 -6.46
N ALA A 318 -2.82 28.32 -6.15
CA ALA A 318 -3.51 27.37 -7.03
C ALA A 318 -4.72 28.03 -7.70
N GLY A 319 -5.15 27.51 -8.85
CA GLY A 319 -6.39 27.95 -9.49
C GLY A 319 -7.60 27.73 -8.58
N ASN A 320 -7.61 26.62 -7.83
CA ASN A 320 -8.68 26.27 -6.89
C ASN A 320 -8.86 27.31 -5.77
N ASP A 321 -7.84 28.13 -5.46
CA ASP A 321 -7.94 29.18 -4.45
C ASP A 321 -9.01 30.23 -4.79
N PHE A 322 -9.44 30.31 -6.05
CA PHE A 322 -10.38 31.32 -6.54
C PHE A 322 -11.78 30.78 -6.86
N LEU A 323 -12.08 29.52 -6.52
CA LEU A 323 -13.40 28.91 -6.68
C LEU A 323 -14.34 29.34 -5.54
N GLY A 324 -15.65 29.48 -5.80
CA GLY A 324 -16.66 29.71 -4.76
C GLY A 324 -16.62 31.08 -4.09
N LEU A 325 -15.80 32.03 -4.59
CA LEU A 325 -15.68 33.38 -4.06
C LEU A 325 -16.71 34.37 -4.65
N GLY A 326 -17.64 33.90 -5.49
CA GLY A 326 -18.60 34.72 -6.22
C GLY A 326 -17.99 35.55 -7.36
N LEU A 327 -16.75 35.24 -7.77
CA LEU A 327 -16.09 35.90 -8.90
C LEU A 327 -16.74 35.52 -10.25
N GLY A 328 -17.40 34.36 -10.33
CA GLY A 328 -18.14 33.89 -11.49
C GLY A 328 -19.55 34.48 -11.65
N ASP A 329 -20.14 35.10 -10.63
CA ASP A 329 -21.56 35.51 -10.62
C ASP A 329 -21.96 36.38 -11.83
N ARG A 330 -21.09 37.33 -12.20
CA ARG A 330 -21.29 38.19 -13.37
C ARG A 330 -21.25 37.40 -14.67
N LEU A 331 -20.38 36.39 -14.76
CA LEU A 331 -20.28 35.49 -15.91
C LEU A 331 -21.48 34.53 -15.97
N VAL A 332 -21.97 34.02 -14.85
CA VAL A 332 -23.20 33.21 -14.77
C VAL A 332 -24.38 33.98 -15.36
N ALA A 333 -24.61 35.20 -14.88
CA ALA A 333 -25.70 36.04 -15.36
C ALA A 333 -25.58 36.31 -16.87
N LYS A 334 -24.34 36.54 -17.34
CA LYS A 334 -24.06 36.80 -18.75
C LYS A 334 -24.28 35.57 -19.64
N LEU A 335 -23.78 34.40 -19.25
CA LEU A 335 -23.96 33.16 -19.99
C LEU A 335 -25.44 32.81 -20.08
N TYR A 336 -26.17 32.87 -18.97
CA TYR A 336 -27.61 32.59 -18.95
C TYR A 336 -28.39 33.56 -19.85
N ALA A 337 -28.12 34.87 -19.75
CA ALA A 337 -28.76 35.87 -20.61
C ALA A 337 -28.48 35.63 -22.10
N ASN A 338 -27.23 35.29 -22.45
CA ASN A 338 -26.84 35.02 -23.84
C ASN A 338 -27.46 33.72 -24.37
N LEU A 339 -27.57 32.66 -23.56
CA LEU A 339 -28.27 31.42 -23.92
C LEU A 339 -29.76 31.66 -24.22
N MET A 340 -30.38 32.56 -23.45
CA MET A 340 -31.77 32.99 -23.65
C MET A 340 -31.94 33.83 -24.92
N LEU A 341 -31.05 34.80 -25.15
CA LEU A 341 -31.07 35.66 -26.35
C LEU A 341 -30.81 34.87 -27.64
N ALA A 342 -29.91 33.88 -27.60
CA ALA A 342 -29.65 32.98 -28.72
C ALA A 342 -30.77 31.95 -28.95
N GLY A 343 -31.67 31.80 -27.97
CA GLY A 343 -32.83 30.90 -28.02
C GLY A 343 -32.48 29.43 -27.79
N TYR A 344 -31.35 29.14 -27.14
CA TYR A 344 -31.03 27.79 -26.65
C TYR A 344 -31.87 27.43 -25.41
N VAL A 345 -32.25 28.44 -24.63
CA VAL A 345 -33.11 28.33 -23.44
C VAL A 345 -34.35 29.21 -23.66
N ALA A 346 -35.53 28.67 -23.33
CA ALA A 346 -36.79 29.38 -23.44
C ALA A 346 -37.01 30.34 -22.25
N PRO A 347 -37.90 31.36 -22.36
CA PRO A 347 -38.27 32.29 -21.27
C PRO A 347 -38.64 31.68 -19.90
N GLY A 348 -38.98 30.38 -19.86
CA GLY A 348 -39.29 29.63 -18.64
C GLY A 348 -38.11 28.81 -18.06
N GLY A 349 -36.90 28.96 -18.59
CA GLY A 349 -35.72 28.22 -18.12
C GLY A 349 -35.62 26.78 -18.65
N THR A 350 -36.31 26.45 -19.75
CA THR A 350 -36.25 25.10 -20.35
C THR A 350 -35.35 25.11 -21.57
N VAL A 351 -34.40 24.18 -21.65
CA VAL A 351 -33.54 23.97 -22.81
C VAL A 351 -34.38 23.55 -24.02
N VAL A 352 -34.10 24.14 -25.18
CA VAL A 352 -34.80 23.88 -26.45
C VAL A 352 -33.97 22.88 -27.28
N PRO A 353 -34.33 21.58 -27.32
CA PRO A 353 -33.47 20.55 -27.90
C PRO A 353 -33.12 20.80 -29.37
N GLU A 354 -34.06 21.33 -30.16
CA GLU A 354 -33.88 21.57 -31.59
C GLU A 354 -32.93 22.74 -31.90
N ARG A 355 -32.56 23.52 -30.88
CA ARG A 355 -31.69 24.68 -31.00
C ARG A 355 -30.27 24.38 -30.52
N VAL A 356 -30.07 23.36 -29.68
CA VAL A 356 -28.74 22.95 -29.20
C VAL A 356 -27.98 22.31 -30.37
N PRO A 357 -26.77 22.80 -30.72
CA PRO A 357 -25.99 22.23 -31.82
C PRO A 357 -25.44 20.84 -31.45
N GLU A 358 -25.09 20.03 -32.46
CA GLU A 358 -24.46 18.72 -32.22
C GLU A 358 -23.02 18.87 -31.70
N GLU A 359 -22.29 19.87 -32.20
CA GLU A 359 -20.89 20.12 -31.87
C GLU A 359 -20.74 21.37 -30.99
N ALA A 360 -19.81 21.32 -30.03
CA ALA A 360 -19.54 22.41 -29.09
C ALA A 360 -19.09 23.72 -29.77
N ASP A 361 -18.28 23.62 -30.84
CA ASP A 361 -17.73 24.77 -31.56
C ASP A 361 -18.81 25.62 -32.26
N GLU A 362 -20.00 25.07 -32.46
CA GLU A 362 -21.14 25.77 -33.06
C GLU A 362 -22.01 26.49 -32.02
N LEU A 363 -21.77 26.26 -30.72
CA LEU A 363 -22.49 26.92 -29.62
C LEU A 363 -22.04 28.38 -29.50
N ARG A 364 -22.98 29.31 -29.68
CA ARG A 364 -22.70 30.75 -29.61
C ARG A 364 -23.01 31.30 -28.22
N LEU A 365 -21.97 31.49 -27.42
CA LEU A 365 -22.06 32.12 -26.10
C LEU A 365 -21.89 33.64 -26.11
N ARG A 366 -21.49 34.23 -27.25
CA ARG A 366 -21.44 35.68 -27.47
C ARG A 366 -21.65 36.04 -28.94
N GLY A 367 -22.23 37.21 -29.18
CA GLY A 367 -22.31 37.86 -30.49
C GLY A 367 -20.98 38.47 -30.93
N ASP A 368 -20.87 38.76 -32.23
CA ASP A 368 -19.74 39.47 -32.83
C ASP A 368 -20.18 40.88 -33.23
N PHE A 369 -19.82 41.86 -32.40
CA PHE A 369 -20.14 43.27 -32.57
C PHE A 369 -18.92 44.10 -32.93
N ARG A 370 -17.79 43.49 -33.31
CA ARG A 370 -16.53 44.18 -33.62
C ARG A 370 -16.67 45.24 -34.71
N ALA A 371 -17.58 45.04 -35.67
CA ALA A 371 -17.90 46.01 -36.72
C ALA A 371 -18.52 47.31 -36.17
N HIS A 372 -19.17 47.25 -35.01
CA HIS A 372 -19.83 48.37 -34.34
C HIS A 372 -18.94 49.06 -33.30
N ARG A 373 -17.69 48.63 -33.11
CA ARG A 373 -16.77 49.19 -32.11
C ARG A 373 -16.57 50.68 -32.24
N ASP A 374 -16.09 51.13 -33.39
CA ASP A 374 -15.75 52.54 -33.59
C ASP A 374 -17.01 53.44 -33.57
N PRO A 375 -18.15 53.05 -34.20
CA PRO A 375 -19.42 53.76 -34.06
C PRO A 375 -19.94 53.85 -32.61
N LEU A 376 -19.85 52.76 -31.85
CA LEU A 376 -20.31 52.71 -30.46
C LEU A 376 -19.42 53.54 -29.54
N PHE A 377 -18.10 53.48 -29.71
CA PHE A 377 -17.15 54.32 -28.97
C PHE A 377 -17.45 55.80 -29.20
N ALA A 378 -17.69 56.20 -30.46
CA ALA A 378 -18.05 57.58 -30.79
C ALA A 378 -19.39 58.02 -30.18
N LEU A 379 -20.38 57.12 -30.11
CA LEU A 379 -21.67 57.38 -29.48
C LEU A 379 -21.49 57.67 -27.98
N VAL A 380 -20.82 56.77 -27.24
CA VAL A 380 -20.61 56.91 -25.80
C VAL A 380 -19.71 58.11 -25.48
N ALA A 381 -18.67 58.36 -26.28
CA ALA A 381 -17.83 59.55 -26.17
C ALA A 381 -18.63 60.85 -26.38
N GLY A 382 -19.57 60.85 -27.33
CA GLY A 382 -20.49 61.97 -27.55
C GLY A 382 -21.40 62.24 -26.35
N LEU A 383 -21.90 61.19 -25.69
CA LEU A 383 -22.69 61.31 -24.46
C LEU A 383 -21.84 61.85 -23.29
N CYS A 384 -20.59 61.39 -23.17
CA CYS A 384 -19.62 61.88 -22.17
C CYS A 384 -19.27 63.35 -22.38
N ALA A 385 -19.16 63.82 -23.63
CA ALA A 385 -18.90 65.23 -23.93
C ALA A 385 -20.11 66.16 -23.67
N ALA A 386 -21.33 65.60 -23.57
CA ALA A 386 -22.57 66.36 -23.46
C ALA A 386 -23.05 66.59 -22.01
N SER A 387 -22.51 65.86 -21.02
CA SER A 387 -22.93 65.91 -19.62
C SER A 387 -21.76 65.61 -18.69
N ASP A 388 -21.69 66.29 -17.54
CA ASP A 388 -20.72 65.97 -16.48
C ASP A 388 -21.00 64.61 -15.80
N ASN A 389 -22.25 64.14 -15.87
CA ASN A 389 -22.67 62.79 -15.44
C ASN A 389 -23.31 62.07 -16.65
N PRO A 390 -22.53 61.39 -17.50
CA PRO A 390 -23.04 60.76 -18.70
C PRO A 390 -23.77 59.44 -18.39
N SER A 391 -24.88 59.22 -19.10
CA SER A 391 -25.63 57.96 -19.05
C SER A 391 -25.98 57.51 -20.46
N CYS A 392 -25.90 56.21 -20.70
CA CYS A 392 -26.27 55.56 -21.95
C CYS A 392 -27.35 54.52 -21.64
N TYR A 393 -28.50 54.62 -22.32
CA TYR A 393 -29.61 53.69 -22.19
C TYR A 393 -29.76 52.82 -23.44
N LEU A 394 -30.50 51.71 -23.33
CA LEU A 394 -30.80 50.83 -24.46
C LEU A 394 -31.41 51.56 -25.67
N SER A 395 -32.15 52.66 -25.44
CA SER A 395 -32.72 53.50 -26.50
C SER A 395 -31.67 54.25 -27.31
N ASP A 396 -30.52 54.59 -26.71
CA ASP A 396 -29.46 55.36 -27.38
C ASP A 396 -28.73 54.49 -28.41
N LEU A 397 -28.68 53.18 -28.18
CA LEU A 397 -28.14 52.20 -29.13
C LEU A 397 -28.96 52.06 -30.41
N ALA A 398 -30.18 52.62 -30.48
CA ALA A 398 -30.95 52.69 -31.72
C ALA A 398 -30.26 53.54 -32.81
N ALA A 399 -29.26 54.35 -32.44
CA ALA A 399 -28.41 55.06 -33.39
C ALA A 399 -27.50 54.14 -34.22
N LEU A 400 -27.24 52.91 -33.73
CA LEU A 400 -26.49 51.88 -34.47
C LEU A 400 -27.46 51.16 -35.41
N THR A 401 -27.33 51.42 -36.71
CA THR A 401 -28.08 50.72 -37.76
C THR A 401 -27.52 49.31 -37.95
N ASP A 402 -28.35 48.36 -38.41
CA ASP A 402 -27.99 46.95 -38.69
C ASP A 402 -27.95 45.98 -37.50
N LEU A 403 -28.55 46.35 -36.35
CA LEU A 403 -28.79 45.45 -35.21
C LEU A 403 -30.29 45.21 -34.96
N ASP A 404 -30.68 43.95 -34.76
CA ASP A 404 -32.03 43.59 -34.31
C ASP A 404 -32.22 43.88 -32.79
N ASP A 405 -33.44 43.70 -32.28
CA ASP A 405 -33.75 43.98 -30.87
C ASP A 405 -32.92 43.10 -29.91
N ALA A 406 -32.68 41.84 -30.28
CA ALA A 406 -31.87 40.90 -29.50
C ALA A 406 -30.39 41.34 -29.48
N GLY A 407 -29.81 41.67 -30.63
CA GLY A 407 -28.44 42.16 -30.75
C GLY A 407 -28.22 43.49 -30.05
N ARG A 408 -29.20 44.41 -30.04
CA ARG A 408 -29.11 45.66 -29.25
C ARG A 408 -29.14 45.38 -27.74
N THR A 409 -29.97 44.43 -27.32
CA THR A 409 -30.06 44.01 -25.91
C THR A 409 -28.75 43.36 -25.46
N GLU A 410 -28.20 42.45 -26.25
CA GLU A 410 -26.91 41.81 -25.99
C GLU A 410 -25.77 42.83 -25.95
N LEU A 411 -25.74 43.77 -26.89
CA LEU A 411 -24.70 44.80 -26.96
C LEU A 411 -24.74 45.73 -25.73
N TYR A 412 -25.93 46.12 -25.28
CA TYR A 412 -26.08 46.88 -24.04
C TYR A 412 -25.58 46.09 -22.83
N ASP A 413 -25.97 44.83 -22.74
CA ASP A 413 -25.56 43.92 -21.68
C ASP A 413 -24.04 43.67 -21.70
N ASN A 414 -23.40 43.63 -22.88
CA ASN A 414 -21.94 43.57 -23.00
C ASN A 414 -21.24 44.81 -22.40
N LEU A 415 -21.82 46.00 -22.55
CA LEU A 415 -21.25 47.23 -21.99
C LEU A 415 -21.34 47.25 -20.45
N VAL A 416 -22.44 46.73 -19.91
CA VAL A 416 -22.59 46.55 -18.46
C VAL A 416 -21.63 45.46 -17.98
N PHE A 417 -21.58 44.32 -18.66
CA PHE A 417 -20.68 43.22 -18.35
C PHE A 417 -19.22 43.67 -18.37
N ASN A 418 -18.73 44.30 -19.43
CA ASN A 418 -17.35 44.77 -19.55
C ASN A 418 -16.99 45.94 -18.60
N GLY A 419 -17.93 46.42 -17.78
CA GLY A 419 -17.68 47.45 -16.77
C GLY A 419 -17.61 48.87 -17.32
N TYR A 420 -18.14 49.12 -18.53
CA TYR A 420 -18.21 50.47 -19.10
C TYR A 420 -19.47 51.22 -18.62
N LEU A 421 -20.56 50.49 -18.36
CA LEU A 421 -21.82 51.02 -17.85
C LEU A 421 -22.19 50.36 -16.51
N ALA A 422 -22.78 51.13 -15.60
CA ALA A 422 -23.49 50.59 -14.46
C ALA A 422 -24.84 50.00 -14.91
N THR A 423 -25.46 49.15 -14.09
CA THR A 423 -26.80 48.60 -14.35
C THR A 423 -27.88 49.70 -14.44
N SER A 424 -27.62 50.87 -13.85
CA SER A 424 -28.45 52.08 -13.96
C SER A 424 -28.32 52.81 -15.32
N GLY A 425 -27.35 52.45 -16.15
CA GLY A 425 -27.01 53.13 -17.41
C GLY A 425 -25.97 54.24 -17.28
N GLU A 426 -25.44 54.51 -16.09
CA GLU A 426 -24.37 55.49 -15.88
C GLU A 426 -23.04 55.00 -16.45
N VAL A 427 -22.27 55.89 -17.09
CA VAL A 427 -20.94 55.54 -17.62
C VAL A 427 -19.92 55.57 -16.49
N ILE A 428 -19.28 54.43 -16.19
CA ILE A 428 -18.40 54.26 -15.02
C ILE A 428 -17.07 55.00 -15.19
N ALA A 429 -16.51 55.01 -16.41
CA ALA A 429 -15.23 55.65 -16.73
C ALA A 429 -15.36 56.65 -17.89
N PRO A 430 -15.92 57.86 -17.68
CA PRO A 430 -16.08 58.85 -18.74
C PRO A 430 -14.75 59.26 -19.38
N ASP A 431 -13.68 59.33 -18.59
CA ASP A 431 -12.33 59.68 -19.06
C ASP A 431 -11.77 58.66 -20.07
N PHE A 432 -12.18 57.39 -19.98
CA PHE A 432 -11.77 56.37 -20.95
C PHE A 432 -12.28 56.70 -22.36
N PHE A 433 -13.52 57.18 -22.47
CA PHE A 433 -14.15 57.56 -23.74
C PHE A 433 -13.75 58.96 -24.21
N ALA A 434 -13.15 59.79 -23.35
CA ALA A 434 -12.65 61.11 -23.70
C ALA A 434 -11.35 61.06 -24.52
N ASP A 435 -10.54 59.99 -24.37
CA ASP A 435 -9.30 59.79 -25.13
C ASP A 435 -9.54 58.92 -26.38
N PRO A 436 -9.43 59.47 -27.61
CA PRO A 436 -9.59 58.71 -28.84
C PRO A 436 -8.61 57.54 -29.01
N ALA A 437 -7.46 57.54 -28.32
CA ALA A 437 -6.50 56.44 -28.37
C ALA A 437 -7.07 55.14 -27.74
N ASN A 438 -8.04 55.25 -26.83
CA ASN A 438 -8.67 54.12 -26.16
C ASN A 438 -9.67 53.36 -27.05
N ALA A 439 -10.06 53.90 -28.21
CA ALA A 439 -10.97 53.24 -29.14
C ALA A 439 -10.45 51.85 -29.59
N ALA A 440 -9.12 51.70 -29.68
CA ALA A 440 -8.50 50.42 -30.02
C ALA A 440 -8.58 49.38 -28.88
N ALA A 441 -8.62 49.84 -27.63
CA ALA A 441 -8.72 49.03 -26.41
C ALA A 441 -10.16 48.81 -25.93
N PHE A 442 -11.16 49.42 -26.58
CA PHE A 442 -12.57 49.28 -26.24
C PHE A 442 -13.12 47.91 -26.62
N ALA A 443 -13.54 47.15 -25.60
CA ALA A 443 -14.12 45.82 -25.76
C ALA A 443 -15.64 45.90 -25.93
N VAL A 444 -16.14 45.48 -27.10
CA VAL A 444 -17.56 45.56 -27.47
C VAL A 444 -18.29 44.24 -27.23
N ASP A 445 -17.57 43.14 -27.44
CA ASP A 445 -18.07 41.79 -27.17
C ASP A 445 -17.82 41.46 -25.71
N ALA A 446 -18.61 40.54 -25.14
CA ALA A 446 -18.36 40.01 -23.81
C ALA A 446 -16.97 39.39 -23.72
N ASP A 447 -16.17 39.85 -22.76
CA ASP A 447 -14.86 39.28 -22.43
C ASP A 447 -15.01 37.97 -21.62
N ILE A 448 -15.46 36.91 -22.30
CA ILE A 448 -15.59 35.58 -21.72
C ILE A 448 -14.22 34.89 -21.73
N PRO A 449 -13.69 34.47 -20.56
CA PRO A 449 -12.40 33.79 -20.47
C PRO A 449 -12.47 32.42 -21.15
N ASP A 450 -11.43 32.06 -21.90
CA ASP A 450 -11.30 30.74 -22.56
C ASP A 450 -12.60 30.26 -23.23
N LEU A 451 -13.16 31.12 -24.10
CA LEU A 451 -14.48 30.93 -24.71
C LEU A 451 -14.70 29.54 -25.30
N ALA A 452 -13.67 28.92 -25.89
CA ALA A 452 -13.78 27.60 -26.50
C ALA A 452 -14.07 26.52 -25.43
N THR A 453 -13.32 26.52 -24.33
CA THR A 453 -13.55 25.58 -23.23
C THR A 453 -14.89 25.84 -22.55
N VAL A 454 -15.23 27.11 -22.28
CA VAL A 454 -16.55 27.44 -21.69
C VAL A 454 -17.69 27.02 -22.62
N ALA A 455 -17.56 27.17 -23.94
CA ALA A 455 -18.54 26.68 -24.90
C ALA A 455 -18.67 25.16 -24.87
N ALA A 456 -17.57 24.43 -24.77
CA ALA A 456 -17.58 22.98 -24.62
C ALA A 456 -18.23 22.52 -23.31
N ASP A 457 -17.90 23.16 -22.19
CA ASP A 457 -18.45 22.82 -20.88
C ASP A 457 -19.97 23.09 -20.81
N VAL A 458 -20.42 24.26 -21.31
CA VAL A 458 -21.84 24.59 -21.38
C VAL A 458 -22.57 23.67 -22.37
N HIS A 459 -21.97 23.33 -23.52
CA HIS A 459 -22.54 22.36 -24.45
C HIS A 459 -22.73 21.00 -23.80
N ALA A 460 -21.71 20.50 -23.09
CA ALA A 460 -21.77 19.24 -22.37
C ALA A 460 -22.90 19.24 -21.33
N LEU A 461 -23.04 20.32 -20.55
CA LEU A 461 -24.15 20.47 -19.59
C LEU A 461 -25.53 20.42 -20.29
N LEU A 462 -25.70 21.13 -21.41
CA LEU A 462 -26.96 21.10 -22.16
C LEU A 462 -27.26 19.70 -22.69
N VAL A 463 -26.27 19.01 -23.26
CA VAL A 463 -26.42 17.63 -23.77
C VAL A 463 -26.73 16.65 -22.64
N GLU A 464 -26.04 16.77 -21.51
CA GLU A 464 -26.28 15.93 -20.33
C GLU A 464 -27.74 16.06 -19.86
N ARG A 465 -28.27 17.29 -19.77
CA ARG A 465 -29.68 17.53 -19.40
C ARG A 465 -30.65 16.90 -20.39
N LEU A 466 -30.35 16.96 -21.69
CA LEU A 466 -31.16 16.34 -22.74
C LEU A 466 -31.14 14.80 -22.65
N LEU A 467 -29.99 14.22 -22.31
CA LEU A 467 -29.83 12.76 -22.17
C LEU A 467 -30.42 12.22 -20.85
N ARG A 468 -30.39 13.01 -19.77
CA ARG A 468 -30.85 12.63 -18.43
C ARG A 468 -32.31 12.14 -18.43
N PHE A 469 -33.19 12.78 -19.21
CA PHE A 469 -34.59 12.34 -19.35
C PHE A 469 -34.74 10.91 -19.87
N ALA A 470 -33.90 10.51 -20.82
CA ALA A 470 -33.92 9.15 -21.37
C ALA A 470 -33.29 8.12 -20.42
N ALA A 471 -32.29 8.53 -19.64
CA ALA A 471 -31.57 7.68 -18.71
C ALA A 471 -32.36 7.40 -17.42
N ASP A 472 -32.93 8.44 -16.81
CA ASP A 472 -33.50 8.36 -15.45
C ASP A 472 -34.82 7.58 -15.38
N ARG A 473 -35.51 7.40 -16.53
CA ARG A 473 -36.79 6.68 -16.67
C ARG A 473 -37.76 7.01 -15.52
N PRO A 474 -38.54 8.10 -15.61
CA PRO A 474 -39.40 8.55 -14.52
C PRO A 474 -40.28 7.43 -13.95
N ALA A 475 -40.47 7.44 -12.63
CA ALA A 475 -41.39 6.53 -11.96
C ALA A 475 -42.83 7.02 -12.09
N LEU A 476 -43.78 6.10 -12.23
CA LEU A 476 -45.20 6.43 -12.19
C LEU A 476 -45.57 6.93 -10.79
N GLY A 477 -46.13 8.13 -10.71
CA GLY A 477 -46.57 8.72 -9.45
C GLY A 477 -47.72 7.96 -8.79
N PRO A 478 -47.80 7.93 -7.44
CA PRO A 478 -48.94 7.30 -6.75
C PRO A 478 -50.27 8.03 -7.01
N GLU A 479 -50.20 9.33 -7.36
CA GLU A 479 -51.37 10.20 -7.57
C GLU A 479 -51.73 10.41 -9.05
N THR A 480 -50.97 9.85 -10.01
CA THR A 480 -51.15 10.09 -11.46
C THR A 480 -52.57 9.86 -11.93
N PHE A 481 -53.23 8.85 -11.35
CA PHE A 481 -54.58 8.42 -11.72
C PHE A 481 -55.67 8.89 -10.74
N ALA A 482 -55.35 9.75 -9.76
CA ALA A 482 -56.29 10.19 -8.72
C ALA A 482 -57.51 10.94 -9.26
N THR A 483 -57.38 11.56 -10.44
CA THR A 483 -58.47 12.31 -11.11
C THR A 483 -59.38 11.42 -11.97
N LEU A 484 -59.06 10.13 -12.13
CA LEU A 484 -59.91 9.19 -12.86
C LEU A 484 -61.15 8.80 -12.03
N PRO A 485 -62.34 8.68 -12.64
CA PRO A 485 -63.57 8.30 -11.94
C PRO A 485 -63.63 6.77 -11.72
N VAL A 486 -62.65 6.23 -11.00
CA VAL A 486 -62.48 4.79 -10.68
C VAL A 486 -62.05 4.61 -9.21
N GLY A 487 -62.37 3.47 -8.61
CA GLY A 487 -61.97 3.15 -7.23
C GLY A 487 -60.46 2.87 -7.09
N GLU A 488 -59.94 2.86 -5.86
CA GLU A 488 -58.52 2.57 -5.56
C GLU A 488 -58.06 1.19 -6.09
N GLN A 489 -58.89 0.16 -5.93
CA GLN A 489 -58.61 -1.18 -6.45
C GLN A 489 -58.55 -1.22 -7.99
N GLN A 490 -59.33 -0.38 -8.67
CA GLN A 490 -59.29 -0.26 -10.14
C GLN A 490 -58.05 0.53 -10.61
N ARG A 491 -57.55 1.49 -9.81
CA ARG A 491 -56.29 2.19 -10.09
C ARG A 491 -55.09 1.25 -9.99
N ALA A 492 -55.04 0.41 -8.97
CA ALA A 492 -54.02 -0.64 -8.85
C ALA A 492 -54.05 -1.59 -10.07
N GLY A 493 -55.23 -2.02 -10.51
CA GLY A 493 -55.38 -2.86 -11.70
C GLY A 493 -54.92 -2.19 -13.01
N ILE A 494 -55.00 -0.85 -13.12
CA ILE A 494 -54.42 -0.12 -14.25
C ILE A 494 -52.89 -0.19 -14.21
N VAL A 495 -52.27 -0.02 -13.05
CA VAL A 495 -50.81 -0.11 -12.88
C VAL A 495 -50.32 -1.52 -13.22
N ASP A 496 -50.95 -2.56 -12.65
CA ASP A 496 -50.63 -3.97 -12.95
C ASP A 496 -50.76 -4.26 -14.46
N SER A 497 -51.78 -3.71 -15.10
CA SER A 497 -51.97 -3.83 -16.54
C SER A 497 -50.87 -3.10 -17.32
N LEU A 498 -50.36 -1.95 -16.87
CA LEU A 498 -49.28 -1.24 -17.54
C LEU A 498 -47.94 -1.98 -17.41
N THR A 499 -47.63 -2.50 -16.22
CA THR A 499 -46.45 -3.34 -15.96
C THR A 499 -46.50 -4.62 -16.78
N PHE A 500 -47.63 -5.33 -16.79
CA PHE A 500 -47.80 -6.56 -17.58
C PHE A 500 -47.63 -6.33 -19.09
N ASN A 501 -48.07 -5.17 -19.60
CA ASN A 501 -47.94 -4.83 -21.02
C ASN A 501 -46.58 -4.19 -21.36
N GLY A 502 -45.65 -4.10 -20.40
CA GLY A 502 -44.28 -3.62 -20.61
C GLY A 502 -44.16 -2.10 -20.76
N HIS A 503 -45.17 -1.33 -20.37
CA HIS A 503 -45.07 0.14 -20.30
C HIS A 503 -44.35 0.60 -19.04
N LEU A 504 -44.39 -0.22 -17.98
CA LEU A 504 -43.66 -0.02 -16.73
C LEU A 504 -42.78 -1.25 -16.45
N ASP A 505 -41.64 -1.05 -15.78
CA ASP A 505 -40.82 -2.13 -15.25
C ASP A 505 -41.32 -2.64 -13.88
N ALA A 506 -40.56 -3.55 -13.27
CA ALA A 506 -40.91 -4.16 -11.98
C ALA A 506 -40.91 -3.15 -10.82
N ASP A 507 -40.17 -2.03 -10.96
CA ASP A 507 -40.05 -0.97 -9.96
C ASP A 507 -41.02 0.19 -10.24
N GLY A 508 -41.90 0.05 -11.24
CA GLY A 508 -42.91 1.04 -11.59
C GLY A 508 -42.39 2.23 -12.41
N ARG A 509 -41.24 2.08 -13.08
CA ARG A 509 -40.67 3.11 -13.97
C ARG A 509 -41.05 2.90 -15.42
N TYR A 510 -41.19 3.98 -16.17
CA TYR A 510 -41.49 3.91 -17.60
C TYR A 510 -40.34 3.26 -18.37
N THR A 511 -40.64 2.20 -19.13
CA THR A 511 -39.64 1.46 -19.91
C THR A 511 -39.06 2.28 -21.06
N ASP A 512 -39.90 3.07 -21.72
CA ASP A 512 -39.53 4.04 -22.76
C ASP A 512 -40.39 5.33 -22.62
N PRO A 513 -39.90 6.33 -21.87
CA PRO A 513 -40.61 7.59 -21.67
C PRO A 513 -40.86 8.34 -22.98
N GLY A 514 -39.96 8.24 -23.96
CA GLY A 514 -40.08 8.90 -25.26
C GLY A 514 -41.30 8.41 -26.03
N VAL A 515 -41.54 7.10 -26.00
CA VAL A 515 -42.72 6.48 -26.63
C VAL A 515 -44.01 6.94 -25.98
N VAL A 516 -44.07 7.18 -24.66
CA VAL A 516 -45.27 7.67 -23.97
C VAL A 516 -45.73 9.03 -24.51
N VAL A 517 -44.79 9.92 -24.79
CA VAL A 517 -45.08 11.27 -25.30
C VAL A 517 -45.70 11.21 -26.71
N THR A 518 -45.23 10.30 -27.56
CA THR A 518 -45.65 10.23 -28.97
C THR A 518 -46.72 9.18 -29.28
N MET A 519 -46.91 8.19 -28.41
CA MET A 519 -47.78 7.04 -28.68
C MET A 519 -49.23 7.45 -28.89
N THR A 520 -49.97 6.76 -29.75
CA THR A 520 -51.40 6.97 -29.91
C THR A 520 -52.22 6.13 -28.93
N VAL A 521 -53.50 6.48 -28.71
CA VAL A 521 -54.40 5.72 -27.84
C VAL A 521 -54.62 4.27 -28.33
N ALA A 522 -54.38 4.00 -29.62
CA ALA A 522 -54.43 2.66 -30.18
C ALA A 522 -53.22 1.79 -29.79
N GLU A 523 -52.08 2.41 -29.50
CA GLU A 523 -50.83 1.74 -29.12
C GLU A 523 -50.78 1.46 -27.61
N LEU A 524 -51.56 2.19 -26.80
CA LEU A 524 -51.71 1.92 -25.36
C LEU A 524 -52.47 0.60 -25.13
N ARG A 525 -51.72 -0.43 -24.72
CA ARG A 525 -52.23 -1.75 -24.34
C ARG A 525 -52.64 -1.75 -22.87
N LEU A 526 -53.93 -1.96 -22.61
CA LEU A 526 -54.53 -2.14 -21.29
C LEU A 526 -55.51 -3.32 -21.33
N SER A 527 -55.77 -3.92 -20.17
CA SER A 527 -56.84 -4.92 -20.02
C SER A 527 -58.19 -4.37 -20.52
N ALA A 528 -59.00 -5.25 -21.12
CA ALA A 528 -60.25 -4.86 -21.79
C ALA A 528 -61.23 -4.09 -20.88
N GLU A 529 -61.18 -4.35 -19.57
CA GLU A 529 -61.98 -3.65 -18.56
C GLU A 529 -61.63 -2.16 -18.40
N PHE A 530 -60.39 -1.75 -18.72
CA PHE A 530 -59.93 -0.36 -18.64
C PHE A 530 -59.97 0.38 -19.98
N HIS A 531 -60.41 -0.27 -21.06
CA HIS A 531 -60.55 0.35 -22.39
C HIS A 531 -61.33 1.68 -22.42
N PRO A 532 -62.41 1.89 -21.63
CA PRO A 532 -63.13 3.16 -21.56
C PRO A 532 -62.28 4.33 -21.05
N TYR A 533 -61.22 4.06 -20.29
CA TYR A 533 -60.37 5.08 -19.65
C TYR A 533 -59.06 5.36 -20.40
N ARG A 534 -58.75 4.62 -21.49
CA ARG A 534 -57.48 4.70 -22.24
C ARG A 534 -57.04 6.11 -22.61
N HIS A 535 -57.98 6.97 -23.01
CA HIS A 535 -57.67 8.37 -23.32
C HIS A 535 -57.16 9.12 -22.08
N ARG A 536 -57.89 9.04 -20.96
CA ARG A 536 -57.51 9.73 -19.73
C ARG A 536 -56.27 9.14 -19.06
N VAL A 537 -56.06 7.83 -19.17
CA VAL A 537 -54.84 7.16 -18.70
C VAL A 537 -53.64 7.64 -19.51
N LEU A 538 -53.75 7.66 -20.84
CA LEU A 538 -52.66 8.17 -21.68
C LEU A 538 -52.39 9.65 -21.43
N ASP A 539 -53.41 10.48 -21.28
CA ASP A 539 -53.26 11.90 -20.99
C ASP A 539 -52.57 12.13 -19.64
N ALA A 540 -52.88 11.34 -18.62
CA ALA A 540 -52.25 11.41 -17.31
C ALA A 540 -50.78 10.95 -17.34
N MET A 541 -50.49 9.81 -18.00
CA MET A 541 -49.13 9.33 -18.22
C MET A 541 -48.30 10.36 -18.99
N ARG A 542 -48.85 10.92 -20.07
CA ARG A 542 -48.18 11.97 -20.85
C ARG A 542 -47.92 13.23 -20.05
N ALA A 543 -48.90 13.69 -19.27
CA ALA A 543 -48.73 14.89 -18.45
C ALA A 543 -47.57 14.72 -17.46
N GLU A 544 -47.46 13.54 -16.85
CA GLU A 544 -46.37 13.23 -15.92
C GLU A 544 -45.02 13.08 -16.61
N VAL A 545 -44.97 12.37 -17.74
CA VAL A 545 -43.73 12.21 -18.52
C VAL A 545 -43.27 13.54 -19.11
N VAL A 546 -44.18 14.41 -19.57
CA VAL A 546 -43.84 15.77 -20.04
C VAL A 546 -43.37 16.63 -18.88
N ALA A 547 -44.00 16.57 -17.71
CA ALA A 547 -43.52 17.30 -16.53
C ALA A 547 -42.13 16.83 -16.09
N ALA A 548 -41.87 15.52 -16.11
CA ALA A 548 -40.55 14.96 -15.82
C ALA A 548 -39.50 15.38 -16.86
N ARG A 549 -39.86 15.43 -18.14
CA ARG A 549 -38.99 15.94 -19.22
C ARG A 549 -38.67 17.42 -19.04
N ASP A 550 -39.69 18.25 -18.82
CA ASP A 550 -39.52 19.69 -18.69
C ASP A 550 -38.70 20.02 -17.42
N ALA A 551 -38.81 19.21 -16.36
CA ALA A 551 -37.94 19.28 -15.19
C ALA A 551 -36.50 18.84 -15.48
N ALA A 552 -36.28 17.78 -16.27
CA ALA A 552 -34.95 17.35 -16.68
C ALA A 552 -34.24 18.38 -17.58
N TYR A 553 -35.02 19.07 -18.42
CA TYR A 553 -34.52 20.12 -19.33
C TYR A 553 -34.49 21.50 -18.67
N ALA A 554 -34.86 21.62 -17.39
CA ALA A 554 -34.75 22.86 -16.67
C ALA A 554 -33.27 23.23 -16.48
N LEU A 555 -32.96 24.48 -16.82
CA LEU A 555 -31.68 25.13 -16.60
C LEU A 555 -31.94 26.43 -15.84
N VAL A 556 -31.33 26.56 -14.67
CA VAL A 556 -31.34 27.78 -13.87
C VAL A 556 -29.94 28.39 -13.84
N PRO A 557 -29.78 29.70 -13.55
CA PRO A 557 -28.46 30.32 -13.48
C PRO A 557 -27.49 29.57 -12.55
N GLU A 558 -27.99 29.02 -11.45
CA GLU A 558 -27.20 28.28 -10.46
C GLU A 558 -26.51 27.05 -11.08
N ASP A 559 -27.08 26.43 -12.12
CA ASP A 559 -26.48 25.29 -12.83
C ASP A 559 -25.19 25.67 -13.60
N LEU A 560 -24.96 26.96 -13.85
CA LEU A 560 -23.79 27.48 -14.55
C LEU A 560 -22.69 27.97 -13.59
N THR A 561 -22.94 27.98 -12.28
CA THR A 561 -22.05 28.57 -11.26
C THR A 561 -20.68 27.92 -11.29
N ASP A 562 -20.61 26.60 -11.17
CA ASP A 562 -19.34 25.87 -11.11
C ASP A 562 -18.50 26.04 -12.38
N LEU A 563 -19.17 26.08 -13.54
CA LEU A 563 -18.53 26.30 -14.84
C LEU A 563 -17.94 27.71 -14.94
N ALA A 564 -18.71 28.71 -14.52
CA ALA A 564 -18.29 30.10 -14.55
C ALA A 564 -17.16 30.37 -13.55
N ASP A 565 -17.27 29.85 -12.33
CA ASP A 565 -16.24 29.95 -11.29
C ASP A 565 -14.94 29.28 -11.76
N ALA A 566 -14.99 28.08 -12.34
CA ALA A 566 -13.82 27.41 -12.88
C ALA A 566 -13.15 28.20 -14.02
N ALA A 567 -13.94 28.83 -14.90
CA ALA A 567 -13.42 29.66 -15.98
C ALA A 567 -12.76 30.94 -15.47
N VAL A 568 -13.39 31.61 -14.49
CA VAL A 568 -12.85 32.84 -13.88
C VAL A 568 -11.61 32.53 -13.03
N ALA A 569 -11.63 31.46 -12.24
CA ALA A 569 -10.48 31.02 -11.45
C ALA A 569 -9.24 30.74 -12.32
N ARG A 570 -9.42 30.02 -13.44
CA ARG A 570 -8.35 29.83 -14.46
C ARG A 570 -7.83 31.16 -14.99
N ARG A 571 -8.72 32.09 -15.31
CA ARG A 571 -8.35 33.42 -15.79
C ARG A 571 -7.54 34.21 -14.77
N VAL A 572 -7.93 34.19 -13.49
CA VAL A 572 -7.19 34.83 -12.41
C VAL A 572 -5.78 34.22 -12.32
N ALA A 573 -5.67 32.89 -12.30
CA ALA A 573 -4.39 32.19 -12.26
C ALA A 573 -3.47 32.56 -13.45
N GLU A 574 -4.01 32.62 -14.67
CA GLU A 574 -3.26 33.03 -15.86
C GLU A 574 -2.76 34.48 -15.78
N LEU A 575 -3.57 35.40 -15.26
CA LEU A 575 -3.19 36.80 -15.11
C LEU A 575 -2.11 36.97 -14.03
N LEU A 576 -2.24 36.26 -12.92
CA LEU A 576 -1.24 36.23 -11.87
C LEU A 576 0.08 35.64 -12.37
N ALA A 577 0.04 34.57 -13.18
CA ALA A 577 1.24 33.95 -13.76
C ALA A 577 2.01 34.88 -14.73
N LYS A 578 1.36 35.90 -15.33
CA LYS A 578 2.00 36.82 -16.28
C LYS A 578 2.92 37.87 -15.65
N GLY A 579 2.93 38.01 -14.32
CA GLY A 579 3.81 38.99 -13.68
C GLY A 579 3.77 39.03 -12.15
N HIS A 580 2.79 38.41 -11.52
CA HIS A 580 2.66 38.40 -10.06
C HIS A 580 3.21 37.14 -9.41
N LEU A 581 3.31 36.03 -10.17
CA LEU A 581 3.84 34.75 -9.70
C LEU A 581 5.19 34.41 -10.32
N ARG A 582 6.03 33.71 -9.54
CA ARG A 582 7.25 33.03 -9.96
C ARG A 582 7.27 31.65 -9.34
N ASP A 583 7.35 30.62 -10.17
CA ASP A 583 7.29 29.21 -9.73
C ASP A 583 6.05 28.91 -8.85
N GLY A 584 4.90 29.48 -9.24
CA GLY A 584 3.61 29.32 -8.53
C GLY A 584 3.45 30.18 -7.27
N ARG A 585 4.46 30.95 -6.86
CA ARG A 585 4.45 31.77 -5.64
C ARG A 585 4.48 33.27 -5.93
N LEU A 586 3.93 34.08 -5.03
CA LEU A 586 3.91 35.53 -5.19
C LEU A 586 5.33 36.13 -5.24
N THR A 587 5.53 37.07 -6.15
CA THR A 587 6.75 37.88 -6.24
C THR A 587 6.89 38.79 -5.02
N ASP A 588 8.14 39.10 -4.64
CA ASP A 588 8.44 40.00 -3.51
C ASP A 588 7.71 41.35 -3.64
N GLU A 589 7.60 41.88 -4.87
CA GLU A 589 6.91 43.14 -5.17
C GLU A 589 5.40 43.06 -4.90
N THR A 590 4.77 41.96 -5.30
CA THR A 590 3.32 41.75 -5.10
C THR A 590 3.03 41.44 -3.62
N ALA A 591 3.87 40.64 -2.96
CA ALA A 591 3.73 40.37 -1.53
C ALA A 591 3.89 41.64 -0.68
N ALA A 592 4.83 42.53 -1.04
CA ALA A 592 5.00 43.81 -0.37
C ALA A 592 3.81 44.77 -0.57
N LEU A 593 3.17 44.75 -1.75
CA LEU A 593 1.94 45.50 -2.01
C LEU A 593 0.79 45.01 -1.11
N LEU A 594 0.63 43.68 -1.02
CA LEU A 594 -0.44 43.04 -0.24
C LEU A 594 -0.23 43.10 1.28
N ALA A 595 0.93 43.59 1.75
CA ALA A 595 1.18 43.85 3.16
C ALA A 595 0.27 44.95 3.74
N ASP A 596 -0.24 45.87 2.90
CA ASP A 596 -1.28 46.82 3.29
C ASP A 596 -2.67 46.15 3.15
N PRO A 597 -3.45 46.01 4.24
CA PRO A 597 -4.75 45.39 4.18
C PRO A 597 -5.77 46.08 3.26
N ALA A 598 -5.56 47.35 2.96
CA ALA A 598 -6.41 48.15 2.09
C ALA A 598 -5.94 48.15 0.62
N ALA A 599 -4.78 47.56 0.30
CA ALA A 599 -4.30 47.47 -1.06
C ALA A 599 -5.17 46.53 -1.91
N THR A 600 -5.49 46.96 -3.12
CA THR A 600 -6.15 46.16 -4.15
C THR A 600 -5.14 45.74 -5.21
N LEU A 601 -5.42 44.63 -5.90
CA LEU A 601 -4.62 44.16 -7.02
C LEU A 601 -5.45 44.26 -8.30
N PRO A 602 -5.41 45.40 -9.02
CA PRO A 602 -6.23 45.60 -10.20
C PRO A 602 -5.78 44.66 -11.32
N LEU A 603 -6.64 43.70 -11.67
CA LEU A 603 -6.42 42.76 -12.76
C LEU A 603 -7.31 43.11 -13.97
N PRO A 604 -6.81 43.01 -15.22
CA PRO A 604 -7.62 43.28 -16.41
C PRO A 604 -8.86 42.36 -16.48
N GLY A 605 -10.04 42.97 -16.71
CA GLY A 605 -11.32 42.25 -16.83
C GLY A 605 -12.09 42.07 -15.51
N PHE A 606 -11.55 42.57 -14.40
CA PHE A 606 -12.16 42.52 -13.07
C PHE A 606 -12.54 43.91 -12.57
N THR A 607 -13.66 43.98 -11.87
CA THR A 607 -14.13 45.19 -11.17
C THR A 607 -13.31 45.43 -9.89
N GLU A 608 -13.46 46.61 -9.28
CA GLU A 608 -12.77 46.93 -8.02
C GLU A 608 -13.15 45.98 -6.85
N PRO A 609 -14.43 45.61 -6.63
CA PRO A 609 -14.80 44.63 -5.61
C PRO A 609 -14.25 43.21 -5.88
N GLU A 610 -14.27 42.76 -7.14
CA GLU A 610 -13.69 41.48 -7.55
C GLU A 610 -12.16 41.47 -7.30
N SER A 611 -11.48 42.56 -7.66
CA SER A 611 -10.04 42.74 -7.42
C SER A 611 -9.67 42.77 -5.93
N ALA A 612 -10.53 43.35 -5.09
CA ALA A 612 -10.36 43.33 -3.63
C ALA A 612 -10.52 41.91 -3.06
N THR A 613 -11.46 41.13 -3.61
CA THR A 613 -11.67 39.72 -3.22
C THR A 613 -10.46 38.86 -3.58
N ILE A 614 -9.90 39.04 -4.79
CA ILE A 614 -8.66 38.37 -5.22
C ILE A 614 -7.48 38.76 -4.30
N ALA A 615 -7.32 40.05 -4.00
CA ALA A 615 -6.26 40.52 -3.11
C ALA A 615 -6.40 40.01 -1.67
N TYR A 616 -7.64 39.87 -1.17
CA TYR A 616 -7.92 39.23 0.11
C TYR A 616 -7.49 37.76 0.09
N GLN A 617 -7.88 37.01 -0.93
CA GLN A 617 -7.54 35.59 -1.03
C GLN A 617 -6.03 35.36 -1.15
N LEU A 618 -5.32 36.17 -1.92
CA LEU A 618 -3.85 36.10 -2.01
C LEU A 618 -3.15 36.38 -0.68
N ARG A 619 -3.77 37.17 0.21
CA ARG A 619 -3.24 37.43 1.54
C ARG A 619 -3.50 36.28 2.49
N VAL A 620 -4.63 35.57 2.36
CA VAL A 620 -4.84 34.28 3.05
C VAL A 620 -3.71 33.30 2.70
N VAL A 621 -3.32 33.20 1.42
CA VAL A 621 -2.17 32.36 0.98
C VAL A 621 -0.87 32.76 1.70
N LEU A 622 -0.59 34.07 1.81
CA LEU A 622 0.61 34.56 2.49
C LEU A 622 0.56 34.29 4.00
N ASP A 623 -0.58 34.52 4.63
CA ASP A 623 -0.78 34.35 6.07
C ASP A 623 -0.66 32.87 6.48
N ASP A 624 -1.19 31.94 5.66
CA ASP A 624 -1.06 30.49 5.87
C ASP A 624 0.40 30.02 5.83
N ALA A 625 1.20 30.57 4.90
CA ALA A 625 2.58 30.18 4.68
C ALA A 625 3.57 30.82 5.66
N ARG A 626 3.24 32.01 6.18
CA ARG A 626 4.14 32.87 6.98
C ARG A 626 4.78 32.17 8.19
N PRO A 627 4.08 31.37 9.00
CA PRO A 627 4.68 30.71 10.18
C PRO A 627 5.79 29.71 9.82
N TYR A 628 5.76 29.16 8.60
CA TYR A 628 6.63 28.08 8.16
C TYR A 628 7.78 28.56 7.26
N GLN A 629 7.96 29.87 7.16
CA GLN A 629 8.99 30.49 6.33
C GLN A 629 9.77 31.55 7.13
N LEU A 630 11.03 31.77 6.76
CA LEU A 630 11.81 32.87 7.33
C LEU A 630 11.21 34.22 6.91
N ASP A 631 10.59 34.93 7.87
CA ASP A 631 10.10 36.29 7.64
C ASP A 631 11.27 37.24 7.36
N ARG A 632 11.37 37.72 6.12
CA ARG A 632 12.41 38.66 5.71
C ARG A 632 12.28 40.01 6.40
N ALA A 633 11.09 40.41 6.84
CA ALA A 633 10.92 41.64 7.62
C ALA A 633 11.57 41.52 9.01
N ALA A 634 11.63 40.32 9.60
CA ALA A 634 12.35 40.09 10.86
C ALA A 634 13.86 40.32 10.72
N LEU A 635 14.43 40.16 9.52
CA LEU A 635 15.84 40.49 9.26
C LEU A 635 16.08 42.01 9.26
N ALA A 636 15.07 42.83 8.96
CA ALA A 636 15.17 44.28 9.06
C ALA A 636 15.35 44.75 10.51
N GLU A 637 14.78 44.03 11.50
CA GLU A 637 14.98 44.30 12.93
C GLU A 637 16.44 44.07 13.37
N LEU A 638 17.12 43.13 12.71
CA LEU A 638 18.55 42.87 12.86
C LEU A 638 19.43 43.88 12.10
N LYS A 639 18.82 44.94 11.54
CA LYS A 639 19.45 46.03 10.76
C LYS A 639 20.02 45.61 9.41
N PHE A 640 19.57 44.50 8.85
CA PHE A 640 19.85 44.18 7.44
C PHE A 640 19.02 45.07 6.53
N SER A 641 19.64 45.64 5.50
CA SER A 641 18.90 46.22 4.38
C SER A 641 18.20 45.13 3.57
N ASP A 642 17.22 45.51 2.77
CA ASP A 642 16.44 44.58 1.95
C ASP A 642 17.31 43.78 0.96
N ASP A 643 18.35 44.42 0.40
CA ASP A 643 19.35 43.76 -0.46
C ASP A 643 20.23 42.77 0.32
N GLU A 644 20.59 43.10 1.56
CA GLU A 644 21.40 42.23 2.42
C GLU A 644 20.59 41.03 2.93
N ALA A 645 19.31 41.23 3.29
CA ALA A 645 18.39 40.16 3.65
C ALA A 645 18.21 39.16 2.48
N ARG A 646 18.05 39.65 1.24
CA ARG A 646 17.99 38.80 0.03
C ARG A 646 19.29 38.04 -0.27
N ARG A 647 20.45 38.61 0.08
CA ARG A 647 21.74 37.90 -0.04
C ARG A 647 21.90 36.84 1.05
N LEU A 648 21.52 37.16 2.28
CA LEU A 648 21.56 36.23 3.40
C LEU A 648 20.64 35.03 3.16
N ALA A 649 19.39 35.27 2.73
CA ALA A 649 18.46 34.20 2.38
C ALA A 649 19.06 33.26 1.32
N ARG A 650 19.63 33.79 0.24
CA ARG A 650 20.34 32.97 -0.76
C ARG A 650 21.51 32.19 -0.18
N GLN A 651 22.32 32.81 0.67
CA GLN A 651 23.43 32.12 1.34
C GLN A 651 22.94 30.97 2.23
N LEU A 652 21.82 31.15 2.93
CA LEU A 652 21.21 30.10 3.76
C LEU A 652 20.65 28.95 2.91
N VAL A 653 20.08 29.25 1.74
CA VAL A 653 19.62 28.24 0.77
C VAL A 653 20.80 27.48 0.16
N GLU A 654 21.83 28.18 -0.31
CA GLU A 654 23.04 27.57 -0.87
C GLU A 654 23.79 26.70 0.15
N ALA A 655 23.72 27.06 1.44
CA ALA A 655 24.27 26.28 2.54
C ALA A 655 23.40 25.08 2.97
N GLY A 656 22.18 24.95 2.43
CA GLY A 656 21.23 23.90 2.78
C GLY A 656 20.57 24.07 4.15
N TYR A 657 20.54 25.28 4.70
CA TYR A 657 19.82 25.60 5.95
C TYR A 657 18.36 25.99 5.71
N LEU A 658 18.05 26.45 4.50
CA LEU A 658 16.70 26.76 4.02
C LEU A 658 16.46 26.11 2.65
N THR A 659 15.21 25.80 2.34
CA THR A 659 14.74 25.48 0.99
C THR A 659 14.57 26.76 0.17
N GLU A 660 14.32 26.64 -1.14
CA GLU A 660 14.00 27.79 -2.00
C GLU A 660 12.76 28.57 -1.53
N THR A 661 11.87 27.91 -0.77
CA THR A 661 10.68 28.50 -0.14
C THR A 661 10.97 29.19 1.19
N LEU A 662 12.23 29.29 1.60
CA LEU A 662 12.66 29.83 2.90
C LEU A 662 12.14 29.03 4.10
N THR A 663 11.82 27.76 3.91
CA THR A 663 11.43 26.81 4.97
C THR A 663 12.68 26.03 5.42
N VAL A 664 12.73 25.61 6.67
CA VAL A 664 13.82 24.74 7.16
C VAL A 664 13.64 23.33 6.59
N PRO A 665 14.62 22.73 5.87
CA PRO A 665 14.48 21.39 5.28
C PRO A 665 14.20 20.30 6.33
N ALA A 666 13.45 19.26 5.95
CA ALA A 666 13.04 18.17 6.84
C ALA A 666 14.18 17.52 7.65
N ASP A 667 15.37 17.33 7.05
CA ASP A 667 16.56 16.75 7.70
C ASP A 667 17.22 17.71 8.70
N ARG A 668 16.83 18.99 8.71
CA ARG A 668 17.38 20.05 9.56
C ARG A 668 16.41 20.55 10.63
N VAL A 669 15.14 20.18 10.56
CA VAL A 669 14.11 20.56 11.55
C VAL A 669 14.54 20.16 12.96
N GLU A 670 15.05 18.95 13.15
CA GLU A 670 15.52 18.49 14.48
C GLU A 670 16.72 19.30 14.99
N TYR A 671 17.68 19.61 14.12
CA TYR A 671 18.85 20.40 14.48
C TYR A 671 18.48 21.82 14.93
N PHE A 672 17.67 22.53 14.14
CA PHE A 672 17.24 23.89 14.48
C PHE A 672 16.18 23.91 15.58
N GLY A 673 15.41 22.83 15.77
CA GLY A 673 14.49 22.67 16.90
C GLY A 673 15.19 22.55 18.25
N TYR A 674 16.45 22.13 18.30
CA TYR A 674 17.22 22.04 19.54
C TYR A 674 18.00 23.32 19.84
N ALA A 675 17.42 24.20 20.67
CA ALA A 675 17.96 25.52 21.00
C ALA A 675 19.46 25.57 21.41
N PRO A 676 20.04 24.58 22.14
CA PRO A 676 21.46 24.59 22.48
C PRO A 676 22.43 24.58 21.28
N ASN A 677 21.98 24.13 20.11
CA ASN A 677 22.79 24.16 18.88
C ASN A 677 23.13 25.59 18.41
N ALA A 678 22.48 26.62 18.97
CA ALA A 678 22.80 28.03 18.71
C ALA A 678 24.28 28.37 19.01
N VAL A 679 24.87 27.69 20.00
CA VAL A 679 26.26 27.95 20.42
C VAL A 679 27.26 27.56 19.34
N ASP A 680 26.97 26.50 18.58
CA ASP A 680 27.87 25.91 17.58
C ASP A 680 27.55 26.38 16.15
N PHE A 681 26.39 27.01 15.93
CA PHE A 681 26.01 27.55 14.63
C PHE A 681 26.86 28.76 14.24
N ARG A 682 27.47 28.72 13.04
CA ARG A 682 28.34 29.79 12.52
C ARG A 682 28.07 30.05 11.05
N LEU A 683 27.83 31.30 10.69
CA LEU A 683 27.73 31.76 9.31
C LEU A 683 29.02 32.49 8.88
N PRO A 684 29.71 32.04 7.82
CA PRO A 684 30.88 32.73 7.29
C PRO A 684 30.56 34.20 6.95
N GLY A 685 31.34 35.12 7.50
CA GLY A 685 31.14 36.57 7.30
C GLY A 685 30.07 37.23 8.18
N LEU A 686 29.33 36.47 8.99
CA LEU A 686 28.24 36.95 9.86
C LEU A 686 28.30 36.31 11.26
N ALA A 687 29.52 36.18 11.81
CA ALA A 687 29.73 35.56 13.12
C ALA A 687 28.94 36.26 14.25
N ASP A 688 28.84 37.59 14.18
CA ASP A 688 28.17 38.41 15.20
C ASP A 688 26.64 38.26 15.18
N TYR A 689 26.06 37.82 14.06
CA TYR A 689 24.61 37.62 13.88
C TYR A 689 24.21 36.13 13.91
N SER A 690 25.17 35.21 14.08
CA SER A 690 24.90 33.78 13.95
C SER A 690 23.88 33.28 14.97
N ALA A 691 23.94 33.76 16.22
CA ALA A 691 22.96 33.39 17.24
C ALA A 691 21.55 33.93 16.94
N ASP A 692 21.44 35.19 16.51
CA ASP A 692 20.15 35.80 16.19
C ASP A 692 19.50 35.12 14.96
N ILE A 693 20.27 34.85 13.92
CA ILE A 693 19.81 34.12 12.73
C ILE A 693 19.41 32.69 13.10
N PHE A 694 20.16 32.03 13.99
CA PHE A 694 19.77 30.71 14.50
C PHE A 694 18.40 30.76 15.16
N PHE A 695 18.10 31.76 15.99
CA PHE A 695 16.80 31.85 16.66
C PHE A 695 15.64 32.16 15.71
N LEU A 696 15.89 32.87 14.61
CA LEU A 696 14.90 33.00 13.52
C LEU A 696 14.63 31.65 12.85
N LEU A 697 15.67 30.86 12.55
CA LEU A 697 15.51 29.51 11.99
C LEU A 697 14.89 28.52 13.00
N HIS A 698 15.19 28.68 14.29
CA HIS A 698 14.61 27.89 15.38
C HIS A 698 13.10 28.12 15.50
N ALA A 699 12.64 29.37 15.37
CA ALA A 699 11.21 29.68 15.37
C ALA A 699 10.50 28.97 14.21
N VAL A 700 11.04 29.08 13.00
CA VAL A 700 10.51 28.39 11.80
C VAL A 700 10.53 26.86 11.99
N ALA A 701 11.64 26.29 12.46
CA ALA A 701 11.76 24.85 12.69
C ALA A 701 10.76 24.35 13.75
N THR A 702 10.47 25.15 14.78
CA THR A 702 9.49 24.81 15.82
C THR A 702 8.08 24.78 15.25
N GLU A 703 7.71 25.77 14.45
CA GLU A 703 6.40 25.81 13.78
C GLU A 703 6.26 24.68 12.75
N VAL A 704 7.29 24.40 11.95
CA VAL A 704 7.32 23.26 11.01
C VAL A 704 7.18 21.93 11.76
N ALA A 705 7.89 21.74 12.88
CA ALA A 705 7.75 20.52 13.69
C ALA A 705 6.34 20.37 14.28
N ALA A 706 5.74 21.47 14.76
CA ALA A 706 4.38 21.46 15.28
C ALA A 706 3.34 21.16 14.18
N GLY A 707 3.43 21.84 13.04
CA GLY A 707 2.53 21.64 11.90
C GLY A 707 2.65 20.23 11.32
N THR A 708 3.87 19.70 11.16
CA THR A 708 4.07 18.33 10.67
C THR A 708 3.50 17.28 11.62
N ALA A 709 3.64 17.47 12.94
CA ALA A 709 3.05 16.59 13.94
C ALA A 709 1.52 16.62 13.93
N GLU A 710 0.91 17.80 13.74
CA GLU A 710 -0.54 17.98 13.67
C GLU A 710 -1.15 17.32 12.42
N ILE A 711 -0.53 17.52 11.25
CA ILE A 711 -0.92 16.83 10.00
C ILE A 711 -0.79 15.31 10.15
N ALA A 712 0.34 14.84 10.71
CA ALA A 712 0.56 13.42 10.95
C ALA A 712 -0.50 12.82 11.90
N ALA A 713 -0.90 13.56 12.93
CA ALA A 713 -1.96 13.15 13.84
C ALA A 713 -3.34 13.11 13.15
N GLY A 714 -3.63 14.08 12.26
CA GLY A 714 -4.86 14.08 11.45
C GLY A 714 -4.94 12.86 10.53
N LEU A 715 -3.86 12.55 9.81
CA LEU A 715 -3.77 11.35 8.95
C LEU A 715 -3.88 10.06 9.75
N ALA A 716 -3.23 9.97 10.91
CA ALA A 716 -3.34 8.82 11.80
C ALA A 716 -4.77 8.63 12.31
N ARG A 717 -5.44 9.71 12.74
CA ARG A 717 -6.83 9.69 13.19
C ARG A 717 -7.77 9.16 12.10
N LEU A 718 -7.65 9.67 10.87
CA LEU A 718 -8.48 9.21 9.75
C LEU A 718 -8.23 7.73 9.42
N ALA A 719 -6.97 7.28 9.41
CA ALA A 719 -6.66 5.88 9.18
C ALA A 719 -7.19 4.96 10.31
N ASP A 720 -7.13 5.43 11.56
CA ASP A 720 -7.71 4.71 12.70
C ASP A 720 -9.25 4.66 12.62
N GLU A 721 -9.91 5.73 12.16
CA GLU A 721 -11.36 5.76 11.91
C GLU A 721 -11.76 4.77 10.81
N GLN A 722 -11.05 4.76 9.68
CA GLN A 722 -11.25 3.79 8.60
C GLN A 722 -11.04 2.35 9.08
N ARG A 723 -9.98 2.10 9.86
CA ARG A 723 -9.73 0.78 10.44
C ARG A 723 -10.82 0.38 11.44
N ALA A 724 -11.24 1.29 12.31
CA ALA A 724 -12.29 1.02 13.30
C ALA A 724 -13.62 0.69 12.62
N LEU A 725 -13.97 1.40 11.54
CA LEU A 725 -15.16 1.11 10.75
C LEU A 725 -15.09 -0.30 10.16
N LEU A 726 -14.00 -0.65 9.47
CA LEU A 726 -13.81 -1.99 8.91
C LEU A 726 -13.99 -3.07 10.00
N LEU A 727 -13.37 -2.88 11.16
CA LEU A 727 -13.44 -3.85 12.26
C LEU A 727 -14.85 -3.96 12.86
N ALA A 728 -15.60 -2.86 12.95
CA ALA A 728 -16.98 -2.88 13.41
C ALA A 728 -17.90 -3.65 12.44
N THR A 729 -17.73 -3.44 11.12
CA THR A 729 -18.50 -4.17 10.11
C THR A 729 -18.13 -5.66 10.10
N LEU A 730 -16.85 -5.99 10.32
CA LEU A 730 -16.38 -7.38 10.44
C LEU A 730 -16.87 -8.06 11.72
N GLU A 731 -16.97 -7.37 12.85
CA GLU A 731 -17.55 -7.91 14.10
C GLU A 731 -18.98 -8.41 13.86
N GLU A 732 -19.83 -7.58 13.24
CA GLU A 732 -21.21 -7.94 12.92
C GLU A 732 -21.27 -9.12 11.94
N ALA A 733 -20.46 -9.09 10.88
CA ALA A 733 -20.48 -10.10 9.83
C ALA A 733 -19.91 -11.46 10.27
N LEU A 734 -18.87 -11.46 11.11
CA LEU A 734 -18.20 -12.67 11.57
C LEU A 734 -18.80 -13.23 12.88
N GLY A 735 -19.55 -12.42 13.63
CA GLY A 735 -20.17 -12.82 14.89
C GLY A 735 -19.18 -13.08 16.02
N VAL A 736 -18.03 -12.40 16.00
CA VAL A 736 -16.97 -12.46 17.03
C VAL A 736 -16.59 -11.05 17.46
N PRO A 737 -16.09 -10.83 18.69
CA PRO A 737 -15.70 -9.50 19.17
C PRO A 737 -14.71 -8.81 18.21
N ALA A 738 -14.80 -7.48 18.03
CA ALA A 738 -13.92 -6.72 17.14
C ALA A 738 -12.43 -7.03 17.29
N ALA A 739 -11.92 -7.18 18.52
CA ALA A 739 -10.51 -7.53 18.75
C ALA A 739 -10.14 -8.92 18.17
N THR A 740 -11.05 -9.90 18.27
CA THR A 740 -10.87 -11.23 17.67
C THR A 740 -11.00 -11.16 16.15
N ALA A 741 -11.97 -10.40 15.63
CA ALA A 741 -12.11 -10.16 14.20
C ALA A 741 -10.86 -9.51 13.60
N ALA A 742 -10.26 -8.55 14.32
CA ALA A 742 -9.00 -7.91 13.94
C ALA A 742 -7.85 -8.91 13.88
N ALA A 743 -7.67 -9.73 14.92
CA ALA A 743 -6.63 -10.76 14.93
C ALA A 743 -6.78 -11.76 13.78
N ILE A 744 -8.02 -12.14 13.42
CA ILE A 744 -8.30 -13.02 12.27
C ILE A 744 -7.98 -12.28 10.95
N CYS A 745 -8.43 -11.05 10.81
CA CYS A 745 -8.22 -10.23 9.61
C CYS A 745 -6.73 -10.00 9.35
N ASP A 746 -6.00 -9.54 10.36
CA ASP A 746 -4.55 -9.31 10.31
C ASP A 746 -3.79 -10.60 10.00
N ALA A 747 -4.25 -11.76 10.48
CA ALA A 747 -3.60 -13.04 10.22
C ALA A 747 -3.90 -13.63 8.83
N VAL A 748 -5.11 -13.41 8.30
CA VAL A 748 -5.53 -13.97 6.99
C VAL A 748 -5.10 -13.08 5.83
N VAL A 749 -5.22 -11.76 6.00
CA VAL A 749 -5.01 -10.76 4.94
C VAL A 749 -3.70 -9.98 5.14
N GLY A 750 -3.14 -10.01 6.35
CA GLY A 750 -1.91 -9.29 6.66
C GLY A 750 -2.14 -7.79 6.80
N VAL A 751 -1.06 -7.03 6.58
CA VAL A 751 -1.07 -5.55 6.60
C VAL A 751 -1.88 -4.91 5.46
N ARG A 752 -2.47 -5.72 4.57
CA ARG A 752 -3.23 -5.28 3.38
C ARG A 752 -4.75 -5.44 3.53
N ALA A 753 -5.25 -5.45 4.77
CA ALA A 753 -6.65 -5.75 5.07
C ALA A 753 -7.62 -4.75 4.41
N VAL A 754 -7.31 -3.46 4.46
CA VAL A 754 -8.17 -2.40 3.91
C VAL A 754 -8.11 -2.42 2.38
N GLU A 755 -6.93 -2.56 1.79
CA GLU A 755 -6.72 -2.61 0.34
C GLU A 755 -7.37 -3.86 -0.27
N LEU A 756 -7.30 -5.01 0.39
CA LEU A 756 -7.87 -6.24 -0.18
C LEU A 756 -9.38 -6.34 0.03
N LEU A 757 -9.91 -5.85 1.16
CA LEU A 757 -11.33 -5.99 1.50
C LEU A 757 -12.20 -4.80 1.06
N VAL A 758 -11.63 -3.60 0.95
CA VAL A 758 -12.38 -2.36 0.73
C VAL A 758 -12.11 -1.76 -0.66
N GLU A 759 -10.86 -1.72 -1.12
CA GLU A 759 -10.50 -1.10 -2.41
C GLU A 759 -11.35 -1.60 -3.60
N PRO A 760 -11.57 -2.92 -3.80
CA PRO A 760 -12.36 -3.40 -4.93
C PRO A 760 -13.84 -3.00 -4.85
N VAL A 761 -14.31 -2.71 -3.64
CA VAL A 761 -15.72 -2.50 -3.29
C VAL A 761 -16.14 -1.05 -3.53
N LEU A 762 -15.21 -0.10 -3.44
CA LEU A 762 -15.47 1.33 -3.51
C LEU A 762 -16.11 1.81 -4.82
N ASP A 763 -15.85 1.11 -5.93
CA ASP A 763 -16.39 1.45 -7.25
C ASP A 763 -17.48 0.49 -7.74
N ALA A 764 -17.40 -0.79 -7.38
CA ALA A 764 -18.31 -1.82 -7.88
C ALA A 764 -18.42 -3.03 -6.93
N PRO A 765 -19.19 -2.95 -5.83
CA PRO A 765 -19.28 -4.00 -4.81
C PRO A 765 -19.73 -5.36 -5.37
N SER A 766 -20.65 -5.36 -6.34
CA SER A 766 -21.12 -6.57 -7.02
C SER A 766 -20.06 -7.23 -7.90
N THR A 767 -19.14 -6.44 -8.48
CA THR A 767 -18.02 -6.95 -9.27
C THR A 767 -16.90 -7.44 -8.36
N ALA A 768 -16.66 -6.75 -7.24
CA ALA A 768 -15.75 -7.17 -6.18
C ALA A 768 -16.14 -8.52 -5.59
N ALA A 769 -17.44 -8.77 -5.35
CA ALA A 769 -17.92 -10.06 -4.86
C ALA A 769 -17.58 -11.24 -5.80
N ALA A 770 -17.33 -10.97 -7.09
CA ALA A 770 -16.88 -11.98 -8.04
C ALA A 770 -15.36 -12.24 -7.98
N ASP A 771 -14.57 -11.39 -7.30
CA ASP A 771 -13.14 -11.57 -7.11
C ASP A 771 -12.85 -12.88 -6.33
N PRO A 772 -12.12 -13.84 -6.92
CA PRO A 772 -11.78 -15.09 -6.26
C PRO A 772 -10.91 -14.93 -5.02
N ASP A 773 -10.00 -13.94 -4.97
CA ASP A 773 -9.09 -13.75 -3.83
C ASP A 773 -9.83 -13.11 -2.64
N LEU A 774 -10.71 -12.15 -2.91
CA LEU A 774 -11.60 -11.58 -1.89
C LEU A 774 -12.55 -12.63 -1.31
N ARG A 775 -13.24 -13.41 -2.17
CA ARG A 775 -14.10 -14.53 -1.72
C ARG A 775 -13.33 -15.54 -0.88
N ARG A 776 -12.08 -15.83 -1.24
CA ARG A 776 -11.22 -16.76 -0.51
C ARG A 776 -10.83 -16.21 0.86
N ALA A 777 -10.50 -14.93 0.96
CA ALA A 777 -10.20 -14.27 2.23
C ALA A 777 -11.41 -14.30 3.17
N LEU A 778 -12.58 -13.87 2.68
CA LEU A 778 -13.84 -13.89 3.44
C LEU A 778 -14.22 -15.29 3.91
N ARG A 779 -14.08 -16.29 3.03
CA ARG A 779 -14.30 -17.71 3.37
C ARG A 779 -13.43 -18.15 4.55
N ARG A 780 -12.14 -17.82 4.53
CA ARG A 780 -11.18 -18.18 5.59
C ARG A 780 -11.49 -17.46 6.89
N MET A 781 -11.76 -16.16 6.81
CA MET A 781 -12.13 -15.35 7.96
C MET A 781 -13.39 -15.90 8.62
N ARG A 782 -14.45 -16.21 7.85
CA ARG A 782 -15.69 -16.83 8.37
C ARG A 782 -15.46 -18.20 8.97
N GLY A 783 -14.75 -19.07 8.25
CA GLY A 783 -14.46 -20.43 8.71
C GLY A 783 -13.72 -20.40 10.06
N PHE A 784 -12.69 -19.57 10.16
CA PHE A 784 -11.93 -19.44 11.41
C PHE A 784 -12.70 -18.69 12.50
N ALA A 785 -13.50 -17.67 12.17
CA ALA A 785 -14.35 -16.98 13.14
C ALA A 785 -15.39 -17.93 13.77
N ARG A 786 -16.03 -18.79 12.97
CA ARG A 786 -16.92 -19.85 13.48
C ARG A 786 -16.20 -20.81 14.41
N PHE A 787 -14.97 -21.21 14.06
CA PHE A 787 -14.15 -22.06 14.91
C PHE A 787 -13.80 -21.36 16.22
N ALA A 788 -13.29 -20.13 16.16
CA ALA A 788 -12.93 -19.31 17.31
C ALA A 788 -14.12 -19.07 18.24
N ALA A 789 -15.30 -18.79 17.69
CA ALA A 789 -16.54 -18.65 18.46
C ALA A 789 -16.93 -19.94 19.18
N ALA A 790 -16.84 -21.08 18.49
CA ALA A 790 -17.26 -22.37 19.02
C ALA A 790 -16.31 -22.92 20.11
N VAL A 791 -15.01 -22.58 20.04
CA VAL A 791 -14.02 -22.95 21.07
C VAL A 791 -13.67 -21.80 22.04
N ALA A 792 -14.36 -20.66 21.91
CA ALA A 792 -14.20 -19.46 22.73
C ALA A 792 -12.77 -18.87 22.77
N LEU A 793 -12.10 -18.77 21.61
CA LEU A 793 -10.76 -18.19 21.51
C LEU A 793 -10.79 -16.65 21.60
N GLY A 794 -9.93 -16.11 22.46
CA GLY A 794 -9.64 -14.68 22.56
C GLY A 794 -8.66 -14.19 21.48
N PRO A 795 -8.47 -12.86 21.34
CA PRO A 795 -7.59 -12.28 20.32
C PRO A 795 -6.13 -12.75 20.44
N ASP A 796 -5.60 -12.83 21.67
CA ASP A 796 -4.22 -13.29 21.90
C ASP A 796 -4.03 -14.77 21.53
N GLU A 797 -5.05 -15.60 21.79
CA GLU A 797 -5.02 -17.03 21.47
C GLU A 797 -5.15 -17.26 19.96
N VAL A 798 -5.94 -16.43 19.26
CA VAL A 798 -5.99 -16.41 17.79
C VAL A 798 -4.64 -16.01 17.21
N ALA A 799 -4.04 -14.92 17.69
CA ALA A 799 -2.73 -14.47 17.23
C ALA A 799 -1.66 -15.54 17.46
N ALA A 800 -1.63 -16.15 18.66
CA ALA A 800 -0.72 -17.25 18.97
C ALA A 800 -0.98 -18.48 18.08
N ALA A 801 -2.25 -18.83 17.81
CA ALA A 801 -2.57 -19.95 16.93
C ALA A 801 -2.04 -19.72 15.50
N PHE A 802 -2.20 -18.52 14.95
CA PHE A 802 -1.69 -18.20 13.62
C PHE A 802 -0.16 -18.12 13.57
N LEU A 803 0.49 -17.60 14.63
CA LEU A 803 1.95 -17.49 14.71
C LEU A 803 2.63 -18.84 14.94
N ASP A 804 2.23 -19.59 15.99
CA ASP A 804 2.88 -20.84 16.38
C ASP A 804 2.62 -21.97 15.39
N GLN A 805 1.43 -21.99 14.80
CA GLN A 805 1.09 -22.99 13.80
C GLN A 805 1.32 -22.51 12.38
N ASP A 806 1.78 -21.26 12.16
CA ASP A 806 1.91 -20.67 10.82
C ASP A 806 0.70 -21.03 9.94
N LEU A 807 -0.52 -20.87 10.44
CA LEU A 807 -1.71 -21.43 9.76
C LEU A 807 -1.89 -20.80 8.36
N ALA A 808 -1.54 -19.53 8.23
CA ALA A 808 -1.54 -18.82 6.95
C ALA A 808 -0.50 -19.39 5.97
N GLY A 809 0.70 -19.77 6.44
CA GLY A 809 1.75 -20.40 5.64
C GLY A 809 1.51 -21.89 5.36
N LYS A 810 1.12 -22.68 6.38
CA LYS A 810 0.83 -24.13 6.30
C LYS A 810 -0.36 -24.45 5.39
N PHE A 811 -1.35 -23.56 5.36
CA PHE A 811 -2.50 -23.65 4.44
C PHE A 811 -2.49 -22.48 3.45
N SER A 812 -1.31 -22.03 3.05
CA SER A 812 -1.17 -21.27 1.81
C SER A 812 -1.74 -22.14 0.69
N GLU A 813 -2.63 -21.60 -0.15
CA GLU A 813 -3.17 -22.36 -1.26
C GLU A 813 -2.11 -22.41 -2.36
N PRO A 814 -1.35 -23.52 -2.47
CA PRO A 814 -0.27 -23.59 -3.41
C PRO A 814 -0.87 -23.88 -4.79
N LEU A 815 -0.19 -23.42 -5.82
CA LEU A 815 -0.39 -23.94 -7.16
C LEU A 815 -0.19 -25.46 -7.08
N ALA A 816 -1.25 -26.23 -7.35
CA ALA A 816 -1.16 -27.68 -7.28
C ALA A 816 -0.20 -28.15 -8.38
N LEU A 817 1.01 -28.58 -7.98
CA LEU A 817 2.01 -29.06 -8.92
C LEU A 817 1.53 -30.38 -9.58
N PRO A 818 1.81 -30.59 -10.87
CA PRO A 818 1.51 -31.84 -11.56
C PRO A 818 2.13 -33.05 -10.87
N ALA A 819 1.51 -34.22 -11.03
CA ALA A 819 1.98 -35.46 -10.43
C ALA A 819 3.42 -35.80 -10.86
N GLY A 820 4.33 -35.92 -9.89
CA GLY A 820 5.75 -36.22 -10.11
C GLY A 820 6.69 -35.03 -10.03
N ILE A 821 6.17 -33.81 -9.85
CA ILE A 821 6.95 -32.59 -9.65
C ILE A 821 6.84 -32.18 -8.18
N ASP A 822 7.98 -32.13 -7.49
CA ASP A 822 8.09 -31.79 -6.06
C ASP A 822 8.89 -30.50 -5.81
N ARG A 823 9.35 -29.83 -6.87
CA ARG A 823 10.06 -28.55 -6.84
C ARG A 823 9.79 -27.74 -8.11
N ILE A 824 10.01 -26.44 -8.02
CA ILE A 824 9.95 -25.49 -9.13
C ILE A 824 11.30 -24.79 -9.24
N ASP A 825 11.66 -24.36 -10.45
CA ASP A 825 12.91 -23.66 -10.72
C ASP A 825 12.68 -22.14 -10.64
N ALA A 826 11.55 -21.65 -11.16
CA ALA A 826 11.13 -20.25 -11.07
C ALA A 826 9.59 -20.12 -11.14
N LEU A 827 9.07 -18.97 -10.72
CA LEU A 827 7.65 -18.61 -10.79
C LEU A 827 7.51 -17.15 -11.22
N LEU A 828 6.57 -16.86 -12.12
CA LEU A 828 6.25 -15.52 -12.59
C LEU A 828 4.75 -15.28 -12.53
N GLU A 829 4.32 -14.36 -11.68
CA GLU A 829 2.99 -13.77 -11.78
C GLU A 829 3.02 -12.68 -12.84
N SER A 830 2.18 -12.81 -13.85
CA SER A 830 2.22 -11.98 -15.05
C SER A 830 0.98 -11.11 -15.16
N ALA A 831 1.15 -9.92 -15.74
CA ALA A 831 0.07 -8.95 -15.94
C ALA A 831 -1.05 -9.45 -16.87
N ASP A 832 -0.82 -10.55 -17.60
CA ASP A 832 -1.84 -11.22 -18.44
C ASP A 832 -2.84 -12.07 -17.65
N GLY A 833 -2.81 -12.03 -16.32
CA GLY A 833 -3.73 -12.75 -15.44
C GLY A 833 -3.37 -14.23 -15.25
N ASN A 834 -2.15 -14.63 -15.60
CA ASN A 834 -1.63 -15.98 -15.39
C ASN A 834 -0.40 -16.02 -14.47
N VAL A 835 -0.21 -17.17 -13.83
CA VAL A 835 1.01 -17.53 -13.12
C VAL A 835 1.74 -18.61 -13.91
N TYR A 836 2.98 -18.32 -14.29
CA TYR A 836 3.86 -19.24 -15.00
C TYR A 836 4.79 -19.92 -14.00
N VAL A 837 4.75 -21.24 -13.97
CA VAL A 837 5.62 -22.08 -13.13
C VAL A 837 6.59 -22.82 -14.03
N PHE A 838 7.89 -22.68 -13.76
CA PHE A 838 8.95 -23.24 -14.59
C PHE A 838 9.61 -24.43 -13.87
N HIS A 839 9.80 -25.55 -14.58
CA HIS A 839 10.64 -26.65 -14.12
C HIS A 839 11.28 -27.37 -15.32
N GLY A 840 12.61 -27.34 -15.40
CA GLY A 840 13.36 -27.80 -16.56
C GLY A 840 12.99 -27.02 -17.82
N ALA A 841 12.64 -27.74 -18.88
CA ALA A 841 12.21 -27.17 -20.16
C ALA A 841 10.69 -26.89 -20.24
N ASP A 842 9.97 -27.22 -19.16
CA ASP A 842 8.51 -27.22 -19.11
C ASP A 842 7.98 -26.01 -18.33
N VAL A 843 6.87 -25.47 -18.80
CA VAL A 843 6.16 -24.32 -18.23
C VAL A 843 4.70 -24.68 -18.02
N TRP A 844 4.24 -24.61 -16.77
CA TRP A 844 2.83 -24.74 -16.42
C TRP A 844 2.21 -23.36 -16.28
N VAL A 845 1.03 -23.21 -16.86
CA VAL A 845 0.27 -21.95 -16.82
C VAL A 845 -0.92 -22.16 -15.91
N TYR A 846 -1.01 -21.34 -14.88
CA TYR A 846 -2.12 -21.29 -13.95
C TYR A 846 -2.85 -19.97 -14.11
N SER A 847 -4.16 -19.96 -13.87
CA SER A 847 -4.88 -18.69 -13.75
C SER A 847 -4.49 -18.02 -12.44
N ALA A 848 -4.12 -16.74 -12.46
CA ALA A 848 -3.87 -15.97 -11.24
C ALA A 848 -5.13 -15.92 -10.37
N ALA A 849 -6.29 -15.72 -10.99
CA ALA A 849 -7.58 -15.63 -10.31
C ALA A 849 -8.01 -16.95 -9.66
N SER A 850 -7.99 -18.08 -10.38
CA SER A 850 -8.50 -19.34 -9.84
C SER A 850 -7.44 -20.25 -9.20
N ARG A 851 -6.15 -19.97 -9.45
CA ARG A 851 -4.99 -20.84 -9.14
C ARG A 851 -5.12 -22.25 -9.71
N GLN A 852 -6.02 -22.45 -10.67
CA GLN A 852 -6.17 -23.71 -11.39
C GLN A 852 -5.26 -23.73 -12.60
N LEU A 853 -4.78 -24.93 -12.92
CA LEU A 853 -3.97 -25.19 -14.10
C LEU A 853 -4.83 -24.93 -15.36
N VAL A 854 -4.39 -24.00 -16.21
CA VAL A 854 -5.09 -23.63 -17.45
C VAL A 854 -5.02 -24.76 -18.48
N ASP A 855 -3.82 -25.32 -18.64
CA ASP A 855 -3.54 -26.42 -19.59
C ASP A 855 -2.99 -27.64 -18.84
N ALA A 856 -3.62 -28.81 -19.02
CA ALA A 856 -3.17 -30.05 -18.39
C ALA A 856 -1.78 -30.54 -18.85
N GLN A 857 -1.28 -30.03 -19.98
CA GLN A 857 0.06 -30.33 -20.49
C GLN A 857 0.97 -29.10 -20.40
N PRO A 858 2.24 -29.27 -19.99
CA PRO A 858 3.19 -28.16 -19.96
C PRO A 858 3.46 -27.61 -21.36
N ARG A 859 3.71 -26.31 -21.43
CA ARG A 859 4.26 -25.63 -22.60
C ARG A 859 5.78 -25.75 -22.57
N SER A 860 6.39 -25.77 -23.75
CA SER A 860 7.85 -25.85 -23.89
C SER A 860 8.50 -24.47 -23.93
N LEU A 861 9.69 -24.34 -23.34
CA LEU A 861 10.54 -23.13 -23.40
C LEU A 861 11.09 -22.80 -24.80
N THR A 862 10.80 -23.61 -25.82
CA THR A 862 11.27 -23.43 -27.21
C THR A 862 10.95 -22.07 -27.82
N THR A 863 9.96 -21.34 -27.28
CA THR A 863 9.64 -19.96 -27.68
C THR A 863 10.75 -18.94 -27.31
N PHE A 864 11.59 -19.22 -26.31
CA PHE A 864 12.63 -18.33 -25.79
C PHE A 864 14.03 -18.62 -26.36
N ALA A 865 14.14 -18.82 -27.68
CA ALA A 865 15.41 -18.99 -28.38
C ALA A 865 16.38 -20.02 -27.73
N ALA A 866 15.85 -21.20 -27.39
CA ALA A 866 16.58 -22.36 -26.86
C ALA A 866 17.08 -22.28 -25.40
N LEU A 867 16.35 -21.56 -24.52
CA LEU A 867 16.45 -21.82 -23.08
C LEU A 867 16.17 -23.30 -22.77
N SER A 868 17.02 -23.90 -21.94
CA SER A 868 16.90 -25.26 -21.43
C SER A 868 16.40 -25.29 -19.98
N SER A 869 16.61 -24.21 -19.23
CA SER A 869 16.05 -23.98 -17.89
C SER A 869 15.85 -22.48 -17.62
N VAL A 870 14.98 -22.17 -16.68
CA VAL A 870 14.82 -20.82 -16.11
C VAL A 870 15.36 -20.85 -14.69
N ASP A 871 16.31 -19.98 -14.39
CA ASP A 871 16.94 -19.87 -13.08
C ASP A 871 16.17 -18.89 -12.17
N ALA A 872 15.56 -17.85 -12.75
CA ALA A 872 14.77 -16.87 -12.03
C ALA A 872 13.74 -16.19 -12.95
N ALA A 873 12.61 -15.80 -12.36
CA ALA A 873 11.59 -15.00 -13.01
C ALA A 873 11.00 -14.00 -12.00
N PHE A 874 10.76 -12.76 -12.40
CA PHE A 874 10.23 -11.72 -11.50
C PHE A 874 9.65 -10.54 -12.28
N THR A 875 8.89 -9.69 -11.59
CA THR A 875 8.39 -8.41 -12.10
C THR A 875 9.06 -7.28 -11.33
N ASP A 876 9.56 -6.26 -12.01
CA ASP A 876 10.21 -5.11 -11.37
C ASP A 876 9.20 -4.03 -10.93
N ALA A 877 9.68 -3.01 -10.23
CA ALA A 877 8.83 -1.93 -9.70
C ALA A 877 8.17 -1.07 -10.79
N ALA A 878 8.66 -1.12 -12.03
CA ALA A 878 8.05 -0.44 -13.18
C ALA A 878 7.00 -1.33 -13.87
N GLY A 879 6.77 -2.55 -13.37
CA GLY A 879 5.84 -3.52 -13.94
C GLY A 879 6.40 -4.29 -15.14
N ALA A 880 7.70 -4.18 -15.43
CA ALA A 880 8.33 -4.98 -16.48
C ALA A 880 8.69 -6.37 -15.94
N GLU A 881 8.44 -7.39 -16.74
CA GLU A 881 8.64 -8.78 -16.36
C GLU A 881 9.97 -9.30 -16.91
N TRP A 882 10.68 -10.07 -16.11
CA TRP A 882 12.02 -10.54 -16.39
C TRP A 882 12.11 -12.06 -16.26
N LEU A 883 12.84 -12.67 -17.20
CA LEU A 883 13.22 -14.07 -17.19
C LEU A 883 14.74 -14.18 -17.33
N VAL A 884 15.36 -14.91 -16.40
CA VAL A 884 16.77 -15.26 -16.45
C VAL A 884 16.86 -16.77 -16.58
N GLY A 885 17.45 -17.25 -17.67
CA GLY A 885 17.57 -18.68 -17.94
C GLY A 885 18.90 -19.03 -18.60
N ARG A 886 19.12 -20.34 -18.80
CA ARG A 886 20.31 -20.86 -19.48
C ARG A 886 19.94 -21.59 -20.75
N ASP A 887 20.78 -21.47 -21.77
CA ASP A 887 20.67 -22.31 -22.96
C ASP A 887 21.21 -23.73 -22.73
N GLY A 888 21.17 -24.58 -23.76
CA GLY A 888 21.69 -25.96 -23.68
C GLY A 888 23.21 -26.08 -23.53
N GLU A 889 23.96 -24.99 -23.73
CA GLU A 889 25.42 -24.93 -23.52
C GLU A 889 25.78 -24.35 -22.14
N GLY A 890 24.77 -23.92 -21.37
CA GLY A 890 24.91 -23.35 -20.03
C GLY A 890 25.15 -21.84 -20.00
N ALA A 891 25.03 -21.15 -21.14
CA ALA A 891 25.17 -19.69 -21.21
C ALA A 891 23.90 -19.01 -20.67
N GLN A 892 24.09 -17.94 -19.90
CA GLN A 892 22.98 -17.19 -19.32
C GLN A 892 22.37 -16.22 -20.34
N HIS A 893 21.05 -16.17 -20.39
CA HIS A 893 20.26 -15.25 -21.20
C HIS A 893 19.19 -14.58 -20.36
N THR A 894 19.02 -13.28 -20.57
CA THR A 894 17.96 -12.49 -19.93
C THR A 894 16.95 -12.06 -20.98
N PHE A 895 15.67 -12.18 -20.65
CA PHE A 895 14.54 -11.70 -21.43
C PHE A 895 13.72 -10.73 -20.58
N VAL A 896 13.20 -9.68 -21.22
CA VAL A 896 12.32 -8.69 -20.60
C VAL A 896 11.05 -8.53 -21.42
N ARG A 897 9.91 -8.37 -20.76
CA ARG A 897 8.63 -8.01 -21.35
C ARG A 897 8.14 -6.76 -20.63
N GLU A 898 8.12 -5.64 -21.35
CA GLU A 898 7.60 -4.38 -20.83
C GLU A 898 6.11 -4.51 -20.48
N ALA A 899 5.64 -3.76 -19.48
CA ALA A 899 4.26 -3.80 -19.00
C ALA A 899 3.26 -3.63 -20.15
N GLY A 900 2.30 -4.56 -20.26
CA GLY A 900 1.26 -4.54 -21.31
C GLY A 900 1.73 -4.88 -22.73
N HIS A 901 3.01 -5.19 -22.94
CA HIS A 901 3.55 -5.52 -24.25
C HIS A 901 3.53 -7.05 -24.50
N PRO A 902 3.07 -7.54 -25.68
CA PRO A 902 2.85 -8.98 -25.88
C PRO A 902 4.11 -9.81 -26.14
N ARG A 903 5.31 -9.19 -26.19
CA ARG A 903 6.55 -9.83 -26.67
C ARG A 903 7.69 -9.71 -25.68
N TRP A 904 8.36 -10.84 -25.47
CA TRP A 904 9.64 -10.93 -24.77
C TRP A 904 10.79 -10.49 -25.68
N LEU A 905 11.67 -9.64 -25.15
CA LEU A 905 12.86 -9.14 -25.82
C LEU A 905 14.10 -9.62 -25.06
N ARG A 906 15.08 -10.17 -25.79
CA ARG A 906 16.37 -10.53 -25.19
C ARG A 906 17.15 -9.27 -24.86
N ARG A 907 17.65 -9.14 -23.63
CA ARG A 907 18.46 -8.01 -23.17
C ARG A 907 19.75 -8.52 -22.54
N ALA A 908 20.88 -7.92 -22.89
CA ALA A 908 22.12 -8.18 -22.16
C ALA A 908 22.08 -7.41 -20.84
N HIS A 909 22.36 -8.08 -19.73
CA HIS A 909 22.40 -7.47 -18.41
C HIS A 909 23.46 -8.17 -17.56
N GLU A 910 24.29 -7.38 -16.85
CA GLU A 910 25.30 -7.90 -15.93
C GLU A 910 24.71 -7.92 -14.52
N TRP A 911 24.71 -9.10 -13.90
CA TRP A 911 24.15 -9.31 -12.56
C TRP A 911 25.27 -9.42 -11.53
N GLY A 912 25.05 -8.89 -10.32
CA GLY A 912 25.99 -9.06 -9.20
C GLY A 912 27.25 -8.19 -9.27
N ALA A 913 27.25 -7.13 -10.09
CA ALA A 913 28.34 -6.15 -10.10
C ALA A 913 28.36 -5.37 -8.77
N VAL A 914 29.38 -5.59 -7.95
CA VAL A 914 29.62 -4.85 -6.71
C VAL A 914 30.53 -3.67 -7.01
N ALA A 915 30.13 -2.46 -6.59
CA ALA A 915 30.97 -1.28 -6.65
C ALA A 915 32.18 -1.45 -5.69
N ASN A 916 33.31 -1.91 -6.24
CA ASN A 916 34.50 -2.27 -5.49
C ASN A 916 35.71 -1.45 -5.95
N ALA A 917 36.09 -0.44 -5.17
CA ALA A 917 37.28 0.38 -5.42
C ALA A 917 38.58 -0.44 -5.37
N PHE A 918 38.58 -1.62 -4.71
CA PHE A 918 39.75 -2.48 -4.58
C PHE A 918 39.99 -3.41 -5.78
N ALA A 919 39.03 -3.53 -6.70
CA ALA A 919 39.15 -4.43 -7.85
C ALA A 919 40.36 -4.10 -8.74
N ASP A 920 40.69 -2.81 -8.87
CA ASP A 920 41.80 -2.28 -9.68
C ASP A 920 42.76 -1.38 -8.87
N ALA A 921 42.81 -1.55 -7.54
CA ALA A 921 43.63 -0.69 -6.69
C ALA A 921 45.13 -0.88 -6.96
N THR A 922 45.81 0.20 -7.38
CA THR A 922 47.27 0.21 -7.59
C THR A 922 48.06 0.52 -6.32
N ARG A 923 47.39 1.03 -5.27
CA ARG A 923 47.94 1.28 -3.94
C ARG A 923 46.84 1.19 -2.88
N ILE A 924 47.24 1.01 -1.62
CA ILE A 924 46.37 1.14 -0.44
C ILE A 924 46.71 2.47 0.24
N ASP A 925 45.69 3.24 0.63
CA ASP A 925 45.87 4.58 1.19
C ASP A 925 46.15 4.51 2.71
N ALA A 926 45.48 3.63 3.45
CA ALA A 926 45.79 3.34 4.84
C ALA A 926 45.51 1.89 5.23
N ALA A 927 46.19 1.40 6.27
CA ALA A 927 45.93 0.09 6.86
C ALA A 927 46.18 0.13 8.36
N PHE A 928 45.34 -0.52 9.17
CA PHE A 928 45.61 -0.71 10.59
C PHE A 928 44.96 -2.01 11.11
N VAL A 929 45.41 -2.44 12.30
CA VAL A 929 44.88 -3.61 13.01
C VAL A 929 44.21 -3.13 14.29
N ASP A 930 42.99 -3.59 14.54
CA ASP A 930 42.26 -3.24 15.76
C ASP A 930 42.68 -4.08 16.98
N GLU A 931 42.13 -3.75 18.15
CA GLU A 931 42.36 -4.49 19.40
C GLU A 931 41.92 -5.96 19.33
N GLY A 932 40.99 -6.28 18.41
CA GLY A 932 40.50 -7.62 18.14
C GLY A 932 41.35 -8.43 17.16
N GLY A 933 42.44 -7.87 16.63
CA GLY A 933 43.32 -8.51 15.66
C GLY A 933 42.80 -8.50 14.21
N ARG A 934 41.75 -7.72 13.90
CA ARG A 934 41.17 -7.60 12.57
C ARG A 934 41.93 -6.58 11.75
N VAL A 935 42.15 -6.86 10.47
CA VAL A 935 42.90 -5.97 9.58
C VAL A 935 41.93 -5.16 8.73
N TYR A 936 42.11 -3.84 8.74
CA TYR A 936 41.34 -2.91 7.92
C TYR A 936 42.24 -2.31 6.85
N LEU A 937 41.81 -2.36 5.58
CA LEU A 937 42.47 -1.69 4.46
C LEU A 937 41.55 -0.61 3.90
N PHE A 938 42.10 0.56 3.62
CA PHE A 938 41.37 1.73 3.14
C PHE A 938 41.87 2.12 1.75
N HIS A 939 40.93 2.35 0.83
CA HIS A 939 41.23 2.88 -0.48
C HIS A 939 40.09 3.79 -0.96
N ARG A 940 40.44 5.04 -1.32
CA ARG A 940 39.48 6.11 -1.62
C ARG A 940 38.48 6.27 -0.48
N ASP A 941 37.19 6.22 -0.78
CA ASP A 941 36.07 6.34 0.15
C ASP A 941 35.59 4.99 0.69
N GLN A 942 36.29 3.89 0.38
CA GLN A 942 35.93 2.54 0.81
C GLN A 942 36.97 1.89 1.71
N TYR A 943 36.52 0.94 2.51
CA TYR A 943 37.38 0.07 3.30
C TYR A 943 36.90 -1.39 3.27
N VAL A 944 37.85 -2.30 3.47
CA VAL A 944 37.61 -3.73 3.62
C VAL A 944 38.20 -4.21 4.94
N ARG A 945 37.56 -5.22 5.53
CA ARG A 945 37.99 -5.86 6.77
C ARG A 945 38.31 -7.33 6.52
N TYR A 946 39.37 -7.80 7.15
CA TYR A 946 39.74 -9.21 7.20
C TYR A 946 39.77 -9.68 8.66
N SER A 947 38.92 -10.64 8.98
CA SER A 947 38.97 -11.35 10.27
C SER A 947 39.74 -12.68 10.19
N GLY A 948 39.94 -13.21 8.98
CA GLY A 948 40.72 -14.44 8.72
C GLY A 948 42.23 -14.20 8.71
N ALA A 949 43.01 -15.19 9.16
CA ALA A 949 44.47 -15.10 9.26
C ALA A 949 45.21 -15.24 7.91
N ASP A 950 44.53 -15.69 6.85
CA ASP A 950 45.11 -15.94 5.52
C ASP A 950 44.83 -14.82 4.51
N TYR A 951 44.00 -13.83 4.88
CA TYR A 951 43.58 -12.71 4.05
C TYR A 951 42.97 -13.14 2.69
N ALA A 952 42.43 -14.36 2.60
CA ALA A 952 41.95 -14.92 1.34
C ALA A 952 40.61 -14.30 0.87
N THR A 953 39.75 -13.94 1.81
CA THR A 953 38.45 -13.33 1.55
C THR A 953 38.22 -12.16 2.50
N VAL A 954 37.72 -11.05 1.97
CA VAL A 954 37.16 -9.98 2.80
C VAL A 954 35.95 -10.50 3.56
N ASP A 955 35.68 -9.94 4.73
CA ASP A 955 34.49 -10.27 5.50
C ASP A 955 33.21 -9.95 4.69
N GLU A 956 32.12 -10.68 4.98
CA GLU A 956 30.84 -10.48 4.31
C GLU A 956 30.29 -9.06 4.54
N GLY A 957 29.74 -8.44 3.48
CA GLY A 957 29.22 -7.08 3.52
C GLY A 957 30.26 -5.96 3.34
N TYR A 958 31.47 -6.30 2.86
CA TYR A 958 32.52 -5.37 2.44
C TYR A 958 32.78 -5.47 0.93
N PRO A 959 33.22 -4.39 0.24
CA PRO A 959 33.67 -3.10 0.77
C PRO A 959 32.55 -2.20 1.28
N ARG A 960 32.84 -1.39 2.31
CA ARG A 960 31.92 -0.39 2.88
C ARG A 960 32.51 1.01 2.77
N ARG A 961 31.67 2.04 2.91
CA ARG A 961 32.13 3.44 2.92
C ARG A 961 32.84 3.79 4.22
N ILE A 962 33.94 4.53 4.15
CA ILE A 962 34.70 5.02 5.32
C ILE A 962 33.83 5.90 6.22
N ALA A 963 32.92 6.68 5.61
CA ALA A 963 31.96 7.50 6.35
C ALA A 963 31.12 6.70 7.36
N GLU A 964 30.78 5.46 7.01
CA GLU A 964 29.93 4.56 7.81
C GLU A 964 30.77 3.66 8.75
N TRP A 965 32.09 3.60 8.55
CA TRP A 965 33.00 2.77 9.35
C TRP A 965 32.88 3.09 10.84
N TRP A 966 32.87 4.37 11.16
CA TRP A 966 32.90 4.85 12.53
C TRP A 966 31.62 4.51 13.32
N GLU A 967 30.46 4.61 12.68
CA GLU A 967 29.15 4.31 13.26
C GLU A 967 28.90 2.79 13.35
N THR A 968 29.33 2.04 12.33
CA THR A 968 29.18 0.57 12.28
C THR A 968 29.93 -0.14 13.42
N GLU A 969 31.04 0.42 13.89
CA GLU A 969 31.85 -0.14 14.98
C GLU A 969 31.39 0.33 16.37
N GLY A 970 30.16 0.87 16.48
CA GLY A 970 29.49 1.14 17.76
C GLY A 970 29.91 2.43 18.47
N ARG A 971 30.51 3.39 17.75
CA ARG A 971 30.92 4.70 18.31
C ARG A 971 29.87 5.76 18.04
N THR A 972 29.53 6.57 19.04
CA THR A 972 28.40 7.52 19.00
C THR A 972 28.77 8.93 18.52
N ALA A 973 30.05 9.31 18.56
CA ALA A 973 30.50 10.60 18.05
C ALA A 973 30.71 10.55 16.52
N PRO A 974 30.41 11.58 15.71
CA PRO A 974 30.70 11.56 14.28
C PRO A 974 32.20 11.69 13.96
N LEU A 975 32.72 10.91 13.00
CA LEU A 975 34.07 11.10 12.46
C LEU A 975 34.18 12.48 11.77
N PRO A 976 35.22 13.30 11.98
CA PRO A 976 35.32 14.61 11.33
C PRO A 976 35.32 14.48 9.79
N ALA A 977 34.66 15.42 9.09
CA ALA A 977 34.35 15.32 7.66
C ALA A 977 35.55 14.95 6.77
N ARG A 978 36.75 15.45 7.07
CA ARG A 978 37.98 15.18 6.32
C ARG A 978 38.39 13.71 6.32
N PHE A 979 38.13 12.99 7.42
CA PHE A 979 38.50 11.57 7.57
C PHE A 979 37.45 10.62 6.99
N ARG A 980 36.29 11.14 6.56
CA ARG A 980 35.20 10.35 5.95
C ARG A 980 35.43 10.04 4.47
N GLN A 981 36.30 10.83 3.81
CA GLN A 981 36.51 10.77 2.36
C GLN A 981 37.72 9.92 1.97
N SER A 982 38.82 10.03 2.72
CA SER A 982 40.04 9.22 2.54
C SER A 982 40.94 9.34 3.77
N LEU A 983 41.87 8.41 3.93
CA LEU A 983 42.90 8.40 4.96
C LEU A 983 44.28 8.35 4.30
N ASP A 984 45.22 9.17 4.77
CA ASP A 984 46.61 9.17 4.28
C ASP A 984 47.49 8.17 5.04
N ALA A 985 47.19 7.95 6.32
CA ALA A 985 47.84 6.94 7.14
C ALA A 985 46.96 6.62 8.36
N ALA A 986 47.12 5.42 8.90
CA ALA A 986 46.57 5.03 10.19
C ALA A 986 47.57 4.14 10.91
N PHE A 987 47.68 4.26 12.23
CA PHE A 987 48.45 3.31 13.04
C PHE A 987 47.89 3.20 14.46
N HIS A 988 48.18 2.08 15.11
CA HIS A 988 47.89 1.88 16.52
C HIS A 988 49.13 2.20 17.37
N GLY A 989 49.00 3.18 18.27
CA GLY A 989 50.08 3.69 19.11
C GLY A 989 50.45 2.74 20.26
N ARG A 990 51.58 3.02 20.93
CA ARG A 990 52.02 2.29 22.14
C ARG A 990 51.22 2.64 23.39
N ASP A 991 50.37 3.65 23.27
CA ASP A 991 49.42 4.14 24.25
C ASP A 991 48.02 3.54 24.05
N ASP A 992 47.93 2.42 23.32
CA ASP A 992 46.69 1.73 22.92
C ASP A 992 45.68 2.64 22.20
N THR A 993 46.14 3.74 21.60
CA THR A 993 45.29 4.68 20.85
C THR A 993 45.53 4.55 19.35
N THR A 994 44.46 4.39 18.57
CA THR A 994 44.55 4.44 17.10
C THR A 994 44.62 5.90 16.64
N TYR A 995 45.59 6.22 15.80
CA TYR A 995 45.77 7.54 15.20
C TYR A 995 45.49 7.47 13.71
N LEU A 996 44.59 8.34 13.24
CA LEU A 996 44.25 8.51 11.84
C LEU A 996 44.88 9.82 11.33
N PHE A 997 45.38 9.82 10.11
CA PHE A 997 45.99 10.99 9.47
C PHE A 997 45.26 11.29 8.16
N ALA A 998 44.89 12.56 8.00
CA ALA A 998 44.30 13.07 6.76
C ALA A 998 44.76 14.52 6.56
N GLY A 999 45.55 14.75 5.52
CA GLY A 999 46.25 15.98 5.20
C GLY A 999 47.21 16.45 6.30
N ASP A 1000 46.99 17.65 6.82
CA ASP A 1000 47.80 18.30 7.87
C ASP A 1000 47.26 18.07 9.30
N SER A 1001 46.25 17.22 9.44
CA SER A 1001 45.62 16.89 10.72
C SER A 1001 45.76 15.41 11.08
N PHE A 1002 45.82 15.14 12.37
CA PHE A 1002 45.67 13.80 12.92
C PHE A 1002 44.46 13.74 13.85
N PHE A 1003 43.89 12.55 13.99
CA PHE A 1003 42.76 12.28 14.87
C PHE A 1003 43.07 11.08 15.75
N ALA A 1004 43.06 11.28 17.06
CA ALA A 1004 43.19 10.23 18.05
C ALA A 1004 41.81 9.60 18.30
N VAL A 1005 41.69 8.30 18.05
CA VAL A 1005 40.44 7.53 18.04
C VAL A 1005 39.93 7.30 19.48
N ARG A 1006 39.35 8.34 20.09
CA ARG A 1006 38.77 8.36 21.45
C ARG A 1006 37.48 9.18 21.50
N ASP A 1007 36.58 8.87 22.42
CA ASP A 1007 35.32 9.64 22.57
C ASP A 1007 35.61 11.10 22.94
N GLY A 1008 34.94 12.02 22.23
CA GLY A 1008 35.10 13.47 22.41
C GLY A 1008 36.41 14.05 21.87
N ALA A 1009 37.21 13.29 21.09
CA ALA A 1009 38.36 13.86 20.39
C ALA A 1009 37.96 14.81 19.26
N VAL A 1010 38.82 15.80 19.01
CA VAL A 1010 38.77 16.68 17.86
C VAL A 1010 40.01 16.46 16.99
N ALA A 1011 39.93 16.78 15.71
CA ALA A 1011 41.10 16.72 14.83
C ALA A 1011 42.13 17.79 15.24
N GLU A 1012 43.40 17.39 15.36
CA GLU A 1012 44.49 18.25 15.82
C GLU A 1012 45.56 18.45 14.73
N PRO A 1013 46.24 19.60 14.65
CA PRO A 1013 47.32 19.80 13.70
C PRO A 1013 48.54 18.92 13.99
N ILE A 1014 49.10 18.28 12.95
CA ILE A 1014 50.27 17.39 13.10
C ILE A 1014 51.48 18.13 13.68
N ALA A 1015 51.78 19.33 13.16
CA ALA A 1015 52.93 20.15 13.55
C ALA A 1015 52.94 20.54 15.04
N GLY A 1016 51.78 20.47 15.70
CA GLY A 1016 51.64 20.74 17.12
C GLY A 1016 52.04 19.56 18.00
N ALA A 1017 51.74 18.32 17.63
CA ALA A 1017 51.90 17.17 18.53
C ALA A 1017 53.07 16.25 18.15
N TRP A 1018 53.38 16.15 16.85
CA TRP A 1018 54.32 15.19 16.32
C TRP A 1018 55.60 15.88 15.83
N GLY A 1019 56.77 15.26 16.05
CA GLY A 1019 58.07 15.80 15.59
C GLY A 1019 58.77 16.78 16.55
N ARG A 1020 58.32 16.92 17.80
CA ARG A 1020 58.99 17.79 18.81
C ARG A 1020 60.31 17.17 19.30
N ILE A 1021 61.39 17.96 19.32
CA ILE A 1021 62.71 17.55 19.82
C ILE A 1021 62.94 18.17 21.21
N ALA A 1022 63.23 17.33 22.23
CA ALA A 1022 63.56 17.81 23.57
C ALA A 1022 64.94 18.50 23.59
N ASN A 1023 64.97 19.81 23.90
CA ASN A 1023 66.17 20.63 23.81
C ASN A 1023 66.35 21.50 25.07
N ALA A 1024 67.14 21.00 26.02
CA ALA A 1024 67.42 21.66 27.29
C ALA A 1024 68.06 23.04 27.13
N LEU A 1025 68.88 23.25 26.09
CA LEU A 1025 69.50 24.55 25.84
C LEU A 1025 68.47 25.58 25.38
N ALA A 1026 67.55 25.20 24.48
CA ALA A 1026 66.46 26.07 24.02
C ALA A 1026 65.43 26.33 25.14
N GLU A 1027 65.16 25.34 25.98
CA GLU A 1027 64.20 25.44 27.09
C GLU A 1027 64.72 26.28 28.25
N THR A 1028 66.00 26.13 28.63
CA THR A 1028 66.56 26.79 29.83
C THR A 1028 67.35 28.06 29.53
N GLY A 1029 67.82 28.24 28.29
CA GLY A 1029 68.71 29.34 27.90
C GLY A 1029 70.08 29.35 28.62
N ARG A 1030 70.39 28.33 29.42
CA ARG A 1030 71.56 28.30 30.31
C ARG A 1030 72.66 27.42 29.72
N VAL A 1031 73.86 27.97 29.63
CA VAL A 1031 75.06 27.24 29.23
C VAL A 1031 75.85 26.86 30.48
N ASP A 1032 76.04 25.56 30.70
CA ASP A 1032 76.81 25.03 31.83
C ASP A 1032 78.31 24.94 31.52
N ALA A 1033 78.64 24.53 30.29
CA ALA A 1033 80.01 24.44 29.80
C ALA A 1033 80.06 24.52 28.27
N THR A 1034 81.19 24.95 27.74
CA THR A 1034 81.50 24.87 26.30
C THR A 1034 82.90 24.34 26.08
N TYR A 1035 83.10 23.62 24.98
CA TYR A 1035 84.43 23.36 24.45
C TYR A 1035 84.40 23.30 22.93
N VAL A 1036 85.54 23.59 22.32
CA VAL A 1036 85.71 23.55 20.86
C VAL A 1036 86.65 22.39 20.55
N ASP A 1037 86.23 21.52 19.63
CA ASP A 1037 87.06 20.47 19.06
C ASP A 1037 87.00 20.56 17.53
N GLY A 1038 88.17 20.71 16.91
CA GLY A 1038 88.27 21.08 15.50
C GLY A 1038 87.55 22.39 15.18
N SER A 1039 86.60 22.33 14.24
CA SER A 1039 85.77 23.46 13.80
C SER A 1039 84.37 23.50 14.44
N ALA A 1040 84.09 22.63 15.41
CA ALA A 1040 82.77 22.50 16.02
C ALA A 1040 82.76 23.03 17.47
N LEU A 1041 81.77 23.86 17.79
CA LEU A 1041 81.47 24.28 19.16
C LEU A 1041 80.49 23.29 19.78
N TYR A 1042 80.81 22.77 20.96
CA TYR A 1042 79.91 21.98 21.78
C TYR A 1042 79.44 22.80 22.98
N VAL A 1043 78.13 22.93 23.12
CA VAL A 1043 77.44 23.67 24.18
C VAL A 1043 76.69 22.70 25.06
N PHE A 1044 76.98 22.71 26.36
CA PHE A 1044 76.38 21.82 27.34
C PHE A 1044 75.31 22.56 28.14
N SER A 1045 74.14 21.94 28.28
CA SER A 1045 73.04 22.44 29.10
C SER A 1045 72.35 21.24 29.76
N GLY A 1046 72.41 21.19 31.09
CA GLY A 1046 71.93 20.06 31.87
C GLY A 1046 72.69 18.76 31.52
N ASN A 1047 71.93 17.73 31.12
CA ASN A 1047 72.48 16.45 30.68
C ASN A 1047 72.59 16.32 29.15
N GLN A 1048 72.40 17.42 28.41
CA GLN A 1048 72.48 17.46 26.95
C GLN A 1048 73.68 18.29 26.47
N VAL A 1049 74.16 17.93 25.28
CA VAL A 1049 75.15 18.65 24.52
C VAL A 1049 74.57 18.96 23.14
N THR A 1050 74.73 20.21 22.71
CA THR A 1050 74.35 20.71 21.39
C THR A 1050 75.63 21.06 20.63
N ARG A 1051 75.77 20.60 19.38
CA ARG A 1051 76.92 20.90 18.54
C ARG A 1051 76.54 21.90 17.47
N TYR A 1052 77.44 22.84 17.20
CA TYR A 1052 77.32 23.81 16.12
C TYR A 1052 78.60 23.79 15.28
N THR A 1053 78.46 23.57 13.98
CA THR A 1053 79.56 23.70 13.01
C THR A 1053 79.47 25.08 12.35
N GLY A 1054 80.06 26.09 12.98
CA GLY A 1054 80.05 27.49 12.51
C GLY A 1054 80.78 28.43 13.49
N LEU A 1055 81.06 29.67 13.06
CA LEU A 1055 81.61 30.69 13.96
C LEU A 1055 80.51 31.17 14.91
N VAL A 1056 80.82 31.31 16.20
CA VAL A 1056 79.84 31.73 17.22
C VAL A 1056 79.23 33.11 16.94
N GLU A 1057 79.95 33.93 16.18
CA GLU A 1057 79.54 35.28 15.78
C GLU A 1057 78.58 35.30 14.58
N SER A 1058 78.27 34.15 13.98
CA SER A 1058 77.33 34.07 12.86
C SER A 1058 75.88 34.20 13.34
N GLU A 1059 75.14 35.18 12.82
CA GLU A 1059 73.69 35.26 13.03
C GLU A 1059 73.00 34.00 12.47
N GLY A 1060 72.08 33.41 13.23
CA GLY A 1060 71.28 32.26 12.81
C GLY A 1060 71.94 30.88 12.96
N LEU A 1061 72.87 30.71 13.91
CA LEU A 1061 73.55 29.44 14.18
C LEU A 1061 72.54 28.32 14.58
N VAL A 1062 72.31 27.34 13.70
CA VAL A 1062 71.43 26.19 13.93
C VAL A 1062 72.24 24.99 14.43
N ALA A 1063 71.68 24.22 15.37
CA ALA A 1063 72.30 23.00 15.87
C ALA A 1063 72.50 21.99 14.73
N ASP A 1064 73.62 21.31 14.74
CA ASP A 1064 73.91 20.27 13.76
C ASP A 1064 72.91 19.11 13.86
N GLU A 1065 72.65 18.47 12.71
CA GLU A 1065 71.77 17.31 12.62
C GLU A 1065 72.14 16.23 13.65
N GLY A 1066 71.12 15.74 14.36
CA GLY A 1066 71.28 14.74 15.42
C GLY A 1066 71.74 15.29 16.77
N TYR A 1067 71.77 16.60 16.98
CA TYR A 1067 71.89 17.27 18.28
C TYR A 1067 70.60 18.04 18.63
N PRO A 1068 70.23 18.19 19.91
CA PRO A 1068 71.00 17.86 21.11
C PRO A 1068 71.08 16.36 21.40
N ARG A 1069 72.21 15.92 21.95
CA ARG A 1069 72.46 14.54 22.42
C ARG A 1069 72.62 14.53 23.92
N ARG A 1070 72.37 13.39 24.57
CA ARG A 1070 72.80 13.21 25.97
C ARG A 1070 74.32 13.18 26.05
N ILE A 1071 74.87 13.80 27.10
CA ILE A 1071 76.32 13.87 27.33
C ILE A 1071 76.97 12.48 27.32
N GLU A 1072 76.31 11.50 27.93
CA GLU A 1072 76.77 10.11 28.00
C GLU A 1072 76.94 9.47 26.63
N ALA A 1073 76.03 9.78 25.69
CA ALA A 1073 76.08 9.30 24.32
C ALA A 1073 77.15 10.01 23.48
N GLN A 1074 77.55 11.23 23.86
CA GLN A 1074 78.58 12.00 23.16
C GLN A 1074 80.01 11.68 23.60
N LEU A 1075 80.24 11.54 24.92
CA LEU A 1075 81.58 11.45 25.49
C LEU A 1075 81.98 10.02 25.91
N GLY A 1076 81.04 9.07 25.93
CA GLY A 1076 81.28 7.70 26.37
C GLY A 1076 81.42 7.57 27.90
N THR A 1077 81.00 6.44 28.45
CA THR A 1077 81.01 6.20 29.90
C THR A 1077 82.42 5.94 30.43
N CYS A 1078 82.97 6.85 31.25
CA CYS A 1078 84.09 6.50 32.13
C CYS A 1078 83.54 5.67 33.31
N ARG A 1079 84.09 4.48 33.55
CA ARG A 1079 83.68 3.60 34.67
C ARG A 1079 83.74 4.36 36.02
N PRO A 1080 82.84 4.08 36.98
CA PRO A 1080 82.58 4.91 38.16
C PRO A 1080 83.68 4.94 39.24
N SER A 1081 84.94 4.56 38.93
CA SER A 1081 86.05 4.53 39.90
C SER A 1081 87.14 5.59 39.69
N SER A 1082 86.94 6.57 38.81
CA SER A 1082 87.90 7.67 38.60
C SER A 1082 87.20 9.03 38.53
N ARG A 1083 87.44 9.88 39.53
CA ARG A 1083 87.04 11.30 39.53
C ARG A 1083 87.89 12.06 38.50
N VAL A 1084 87.23 12.66 37.50
CA VAL A 1084 87.85 13.65 36.62
C VAL A 1084 87.81 15.00 37.34
N VAL A 1085 88.97 15.55 37.71
CA VAL A 1085 89.07 16.90 38.31
C VAL A 1085 89.64 17.84 37.25
N TRP A 1086 88.88 18.87 36.90
CA TRP A 1086 89.35 19.99 36.09
C TRP A 1086 90.02 21.04 36.99
N ARG A 1087 91.23 21.49 36.62
CA ARG A 1087 91.83 22.73 37.14
C ARG A 1087 91.95 23.75 36.00
N PRO A 1088 91.63 25.03 36.21
CA PRO A 1088 91.72 26.04 35.16
C PRO A 1088 93.19 26.35 34.81
N PRO A 1089 93.56 26.55 33.53
CA PRO A 1089 94.93 26.93 33.16
C PRO A 1089 95.15 28.45 33.22
N SER A 1090 96.30 28.86 33.76
CA SER A 1090 96.92 30.18 33.53
C SER A 1090 97.39 30.33 32.07
N PRO A 1091 97.56 31.55 31.53
CA PRO A 1091 97.36 31.84 30.10
C PRO A 1091 98.37 31.30 29.09
N THR A 1092 99.37 30.48 29.45
CA THR A 1092 100.50 30.17 28.53
C THR A 1092 100.80 28.70 28.25
N ARG A 1093 100.00 27.69 28.65
CA ARG A 1093 100.12 26.31 28.07
C ARG A 1093 98.80 25.52 28.01
N ARG A 1094 98.63 24.73 26.93
CA ARG A 1094 97.50 23.82 26.63
C ARG A 1094 97.30 22.76 27.73
N ALA A 1095 96.04 22.46 28.06
CA ALA A 1095 95.64 21.41 28.99
C ALA A 1095 96.05 20.02 28.51
N ARG A 1096 96.60 19.20 29.42
CA ARG A 1096 96.76 17.75 29.26
C ARG A 1096 95.86 17.04 30.27
N CYS A 1097 95.10 16.06 29.80
CA CYS A 1097 94.39 15.12 30.65
C CYS A 1097 95.34 13.95 30.98
N THR A 1098 95.62 13.70 32.26
CA THR A 1098 96.41 12.54 32.71
C THR A 1098 95.59 11.68 33.66
N CYS A 1099 95.43 10.41 33.33
CA CYS A 1099 94.87 9.39 34.23
C CYS A 1099 96.00 8.79 35.09
N SER A 1100 96.01 9.03 36.40
CA SER A 1100 96.86 8.30 37.35
C SER A 1100 96.06 7.23 38.07
N ARG A 1101 96.51 5.97 38.02
CA ARG A 1101 96.01 4.88 38.86
C ARG A 1101 96.72 4.91 40.22
N THR A 1102 95.97 5.13 41.29
CA THR A 1102 96.41 4.83 42.66
C THR A 1102 95.33 3.97 43.33
N ALA A 1103 95.76 2.88 43.94
CA ALA A 1103 94.93 1.80 44.47
C ALA A 1103 94.27 2.15 45.82
N VAL A 1104 92.99 1.76 45.93
CA VAL A 1104 92.17 1.21 47.06
C VAL A 1104 92.69 1.46 48.50
N PRO A 1105 91.83 1.88 49.44
CA PRO A 1105 90.86 0.96 50.07
C PRO A 1105 89.40 1.16 49.62
#